data_AF-A0A660N9J4-F1
#
_entry.id   AF-A0A660N9J4-F1
#
_cell.length_a   1.000
_cell.length_b   1.000
_cell.length_c   1.000
_cell.angle_alpha   90.00
_cell.angle_beta   90.00
_cell.angle_gamma   90.00
#
_symmetry.space_group_name_H-M   'P 1'
#
loop_
_entity.id
_entity.type
_entity.pdbx_description
1 polymer ?
#
loop_
_entity_poly.entity_id
_entity_poly.type
_entity_poly.pdbx_seq_one_letter_code
_entity_poly.pdbx_strand_id
1 'polypeptide(L)'
;MRIRLNQNSLLPFIQQQVEERQAFTLLLGLTSWLRAGGKKKAAGRMAELVQLCRENPELCGQTASLLCQWLCSLRLYPLFISVGIFARQGFVRELNERIYEHINPAYKDSNNLRDVFSRLFSKDSDSVWMQTIPDSDWLTLFALLRRHTPEQERQTVHNHLRHEGFHAIEMLSIWVAAEALEPDLVRLDPNLLNRDSPFVALQREVASWISAHFHQTPFDDSHLHVMLAQCRSQVDTLRKKGGAAGAGSSLRVAHLLERLQQTLDRITLLLNVFAPAQIPPSCVLKLAGVLAYSAAEQHSVRRLWKRSVRMLSRSITQNTSDHGEHYIARSRKEYWGILYSAAGGGVLIALMSLFKIYLGKQIENYFLYSLISGLNYGLGFMLIFMLGFTVATKQPAMTASRFAAAVEETDKGPVVQQKLAQLLVDVLRSQIAAVAGNVLVAISVAMIVALVYDATHAFPLLNKTEVGAQLDAVNPLKATLWYAAIAGVWLFCSGIISGYFDNRCNYLNLRMRLRHHPILKMLLPQTLRGKLADYWHNNYGTLMGNLCFGMLLGMTGFIGHALDLPFDIRHVAFSSANVGYAAVSGSIGILVFLQSVFFVLLIGMVNLVVSFSITLWVALRSRETKIDGWWQIIRYAWLQVKQNPRSLFLPPQENTETTPAAEGDAEK
;
A
#
# COMPACT_ATOMS: atom_id res chain seq x y z
N MET A 1 30.35 12.40 14.98
CA MET A 1 30.86 13.52 15.79
C MET A 1 29.69 14.45 16.14
N ARG A 2 29.39 14.66 17.44
CA ARG A 2 28.32 15.60 17.85
C ARG A 2 28.95 16.93 18.24
N ILE A 3 28.97 17.87 17.31
CA ILE A 3 29.39 19.26 17.57
C ILE A 3 28.27 19.94 18.38
N ARG A 4 28.61 20.59 19.50
CA ARG A 4 27.67 21.37 20.31
C ARG A 4 28.20 22.80 20.44
N LEU A 5 27.52 23.73 19.78
CA LEU A 5 27.86 25.16 19.79
C LEU A 5 26.90 25.95 20.69
N ASN A 6 27.44 26.89 21.45
CA ASN A 6 26.73 27.94 22.18
C ASN A 6 27.14 29.32 21.61
N GLN A 7 26.54 30.41 22.11
CA GLN A 7 26.82 31.77 21.60
C GLN A 7 28.31 32.13 21.71
N ASN A 8 28.96 31.74 22.81
CA ASN A 8 30.36 32.07 23.07
C ASN A 8 31.34 31.20 22.27
N SER A 9 30.92 30.02 21.82
CA SER A 9 31.77 29.10 21.06
C SER A 9 31.57 29.15 19.55
N LEU A 10 30.56 29.89 19.05
CA LEU A 10 30.29 29.99 17.62
C LEU A 10 31.41 30.72 16.86
N LEU A 11 31.84 31.90 17.34
CA LEU A 11 32.89 32.68 16.70
C LEU A 11 34.26 31.96 16.70
N PRO A 12 34.78 31.47 17.86
CA PRO A 12 36.03 30.71 17.88
C PRO A 12 36.00 29.47 17.00
N PHE A 13 34.84 28.79 16.91
CA PHE A 13 34.67 27.65 16.04
C PHE A 13 34.80 28.04 14.56
N ILE A 14 34.14 29.11 14.11
CA ILE A 14 34.24 29.55 12.71
C ILE A 14 35.70 29.93 12.37
N GLN A 15 36.37 30.69 13.24
CA GLN A 15 37.79 31.06 13.06
C GLN A 15 38.69 29.83 12.90
N GLN A 16 38.61 28.89 13.83
CA GLN A 16 39.40 27.66 13.77
C GLN A 16 39.16 26.87 12.48
N GLN A 17 37.91 26.70 12.07
CA GLN A 17 37.60 25.92 10.87
C GLN A 17 38.01 26.62 9.56
N VAL A 18 38.03 27.95 9.56
CA VAL A 18 38.57 28.75 8.45
C VAL A 18 40.08 28.61 8.36
N GLU A 19 40.79 28.71 9.49
CA GLU A 19 42.25 28.52 9.58
C GLU A 19 42.67 27.10 9.15
N GLU A 20 41.97 26.08 9.63
CA GLU A 20 42.21 24.67 9.30
C GLU A 20 41.68 24.27 7.91
N ARG A 21 40.99 25.18 7.19
CA ARG A 21 40.34 24.94 5.88
C ARG A 21 39.35 23.76 5.87
N GLN A 22 38.62 23.56 6.97
CA GLN A 22 37.68 22.44 7.13
C GLN A 22 36.23 22.82 6.81
N ALA A 23 35.93 23.06 5.52
CA ALA A 23 34.60 23.50 5.07
C ALA A 23 33.44 22.55 5.47
N PHE A 24 33.65 21.23 5.38
CA PHE A 24 32.63 20.24 5.75
C PHE A 24 32.31 20.30 7.26
N THR A 25 33.34 20.33 8.11
CA THR A 25 33.19 20.42 9.57
C THR A 25 32.53 21.73 9.96
N LEU A 26 32.89 22.84 9.31
CA LEU A 26 32.24 24.15 9.47
C LEU A 26 30.73 24.06 9.19
N LEU A 27 30.31 23.54 8.04
CA LEU A 27 28.88 23.40 7.70
C LEU A 27 28.14 22.45 8.65
N LEU A 28 28.79 21.38 9.09
CA LEU A 28 28.21 20.47 10.08
C LEU A 28 27.99 21.19 11.42
N GLY A 29 28.94 22.02 11.85
CA GLY A 29 28.84 22.88 13.02
C GLY A 29 27.71 23.89 12.89
N LEU A 30 27.65 24.66 11.80
CA LEU A 30 26.59 25.65 11.53
C LEU A 30 25.20 25.00 11.46
N THR A 31 25.09 23.83 10.83
CA THR A 31 23.82 23.07 10.80
C THR A 31 23.43 22.61 12.20
N SER A 32 24.40 22.15 13.02
CA SER A 32 24.15 21.78 14.42
C SER A 32 23.71 22.98 15.27
N TRP A 33 24.26 24.17 14.98
CA TRP A 33 23.89 25.43 15.59
C TRP A 33 22.43 25.79 15.27
N LEU A 34 22.05 25.86 13.99
CA LEU A 34 20.69 26.20 13.58
C LEU A 34 19.64 25.19 14.08
N ARG A 35 20.01 23.90 14.11
CA ARG A 35 19.15 22.82 14.63
C ARG A 35 18.90 22.94 16.14
N ALA A 36 19.84 23.47 16.90
CA ALA A 36 19.76 23.45 18.36
C ALA A 36 18.64 24.38 18.88
N GLY A 37 17.74 23.81 19.69
CA GLY A 37 16.51 24.47 20.13
C GLY A 37 15.30 24.33 19.19
N GLY A 38 15.47 23.63 18.06
CA GLY A 38 14.40 23.27 17.13
C GLY A 38 13.61 24.48 16.60
N LYS A 39 12.31 24.27 16.36
CA LYS A 39 11.38 25.28 15.81
C LYS A 39 11.39 26.62 16.54
N LYS A 40 11.64 26.65 17.86
CA LYS A 40 11.53 27.87 18.66
C LYS A 40 12.74 28.80 18.54
N LYS A 41 13.93 28.26 18.28
CA LYS A 41 15.19 29.02 18.34
C LYS A 41 15.89 29.19 16.99
N ALA A 42 15.49 28.43 15.96
CA ALA A 42 16.18 28.43 14.67
C ALA A 42 16.27 29.81 14.01
N ALA A 43 15.17 30.58 13.97
CA ALA A 43 15.17 31.93 13.41
C ALA A 43 16.09 32.90 14.19
N GLY A 44 16.02 32.88 15.53
CA GLY A 44 16.92 33.69 16.36
C GLY A 44 18.40 33.34 16.16
N ARG A 45 18.71 32.04 16.04
CA ARG A 45 20.08 31.56 15.77
C ARG A 45 20.59 31.91 14.37
N MET A 46 19.70 32.00 13.38
CA MET A 46 20.03 32.53 12.06
C MET A 46 20.35 34.03 12.15
N ALA A 47 19.55 34.80 12.88
CA ALA A 47 19.81 36.22 13.10
C ALA A 47 21.16 36.46 13.81
N GLU A 48 21.49 35.64 14.82
CA GLU A 48 22.80 35.67 15.50
C GLU A 48 23.96 35.38 14.53
N LEU A 49 23.81 34.41 13.63
CA LEU A 49 24.83 34.10 12.61
C LEU A 49 25.00 35.25 11.61
N VAL A 50 23.89 35.86 11.17
CA VAL A 50 23.89 37.03 10.27
C VAL A 50 24.59 38.22 10.96
N GLN A 51 24.30 38.46 12.23
CA GLN A 51 24.91 39.53 13.01
C GLN A 51 26.43 39.31 13.16
N LEU A 52 26.86 38.09 13.49
CA LEU A 52 28.28 37.73 13.56
C LEU A 52 29.02 38.03 12.25
N CYS A 53 28.41 37.68 11.10
CA CYS A 53 28.98 37.97 9.78
C CYS A 53 29.08 39.48 9.48
N ARG A 54 28.15 40.29 10.00
CA ARG A 54 28.20 41.76 9.85
C ARG A 54 29.27 42.40 10.72
N GLU A 55 29.45 41.90 11.94
CA GLU A 55 30.44 42.40 12.89
C GLU A 55 31.88 42.00 12.51
N ASN A 56 32.04 40.89 11.78
CA ASN A 56 33.34 40.33 11.40
C ASN A 56 33.47 40.17 9.87
N PRO A 57 33.58 41.27 9.09
CA PRO A 57 33.56 41.22 7.63
C PRO A 57 34.73 40.45 7.01
N GLU A 58 35.91 40.49 7.64
CA GLU A 58 37.09 39.74 7.17
C GLU A 58 36.87 38.23 7.32
N LEU A 59 36.45 37.78 8.50
CA LEU A 59 36.11 36.38 8.75
C LEU A 59 34.97 35.90 7.84
N CYS A 60 33.97 36.75 7.58
CA CYS A 60 32.89 36.48 6.64
C CYS A 60 33.43 36.23 5.22
N GLY A 61 34.36 37.06 4.75
CA GLY A 61 35.03 36.89 3.46
C GLY A 61 35.84 35.60 3.38
N GLN A 62 36.68 35.31 4.38
CA GLN A 62 37.46 34.08 4.44
C GLN A 62 36.55 32.83 4.48
N THR A 63 35.45 32.90 5.23
CA THR A 63 34.43 31.85 5.28
C THR A 63 33.77 31.64 3.92
N ALA A 64 33.37 32.72 3.25
CA ALA A 64 32.74 32.66 1.94
C ALA A 64 33.69 32.05 0.89
N SER A 65 34.96 32.46 0.88
CA SER A 65 35.97 31.92 -0.02
C SER A 65 36.24 30.43 0.23
N LEU A 66 36.37 30.02 1.49
CA LEU A 66 36.52 28.61 1.85
C LEU A 66 35.34 27.77 1.30
N LEU A 67 34.11 28.25 1.49
CA LEU A 67 32.90 27.55 1.02
C LEU A 67 32.83 27.51 -0.52
N CYS A 68 33.22 28.59 -1.21
CA CYS A 68 33.23 28.65 -2.67
C CYS A 68 34.23 27.65 -3.27
N GLN A 69 35.47 27.65 -2.76
CA GLN A 69 36.51 26.73 -3.21
C GLN A 69 36.15 25.27 -2.94
N TRP A 70 35.62 24.98 -1.75
CA TRP A 70 35.16 23.64 -1.41
C TRP A 70 33.96 23.21 -2.27
N LEU A 71 32.97 24.08 -2.52
CA LEU A 71 31.83 23.74 -3.38
C LEU A 71 32.29 23.39 -4.81
N CYS A 72 33.30 24.09 -5.33
CA CYS A 72 33.88 23.80 -6.65
C CYS A 72 34.67 22.49 -6.70
N SER A 73 35.15 21.96 -5.57
CA SER A 73 35.84 20.67 -5.53
C SER A 73 34.87 19.47 -5.41
N LEU A 74 33.59 19.72 -5.12
CA LEU A 74 32.57 18.69 -4.98
C LEU A 74 31.84 18.40 -6.30
N ARG A 75 31.41 17.14 -6.44
CA ARG A 75 30.41 16.75 -7.43
C ARG A 75 29.01 17.11 -6.93
N LEU A 76 28.28 17.91 -7.71
CA LEU A 76 26.94 18.42 -7.35
C LEU A 76 25.84 17.64 -8.07
N TYR A 77 26.12 17.16 -9.27
CA TYR A 77 25.25 16.38 -10.14
C TYR A 77 24.50 15.24 -9.41
N PRO A 78 25.15 14.38 -8.57
CA PRO A 78 24.44 13.32 -7.87
C PRO A 78 23.33 13.83 -6.95
N LEU A 79 23.49 15.02 -6.36
CA LEU A 79 22.46 15.64 -5.53
C LEU A 79 21.26 16.05 -6.40
N PHE A 80 21.50 16.66 -7.55
CA PHE A 80 20.46 17.19 -8.44
C PHE A 80 19.56 16.10 -9.03
N ILE A 81 20.10 14.92 -9.33
CA ILE A 81 19.37 13.85 -10.04
C ILE A 81 18.75 12.80 -9.13
N SER A 82 19.17 12.70 -7.86
CA SER A 82 18.79 11.56 -7.00
C SER A 82 17.99 11.94 -5.77
N VAL A 83 18.24 13.11 -5.17
CA VAL A 83 17.60 13.46 -3.90
C VAL A 83 16.17 13.92 -4.12
N GLY A 84 15.24 13.30 -3.40
CA GLY A 84 13.80 13.56 -3.53
C GLY A 84 13.13 12.89 -4.73
N ILE A 85 13.86 12.06 -5.49
CA ILE A 85 13.31 11.25 -6.59
C ILE A 85 13.30 9.78 -6.16
N PHE A 86 12.19 9.09 -6.41
CA PHE A 86 12.02 7.66 -6.11
C PHE A 86 13.05 6.78 -6.81
N ALA A 87 13.47 5.67 -6.20
CA ALA A 87 14.48 4.79 -6.80
C ALA A 87 13.94 4.04 -8.03
N ARG A 88 14.78 3.74 -9.03
CA ARG A 88 14.33 3.01 -10.23
C ARG A 88 13.90 1.56 -9.93
N GLN A 89 14.49 0.93 -8.92
CA GLN A 89 14.35 -0.51 -8.66
C GLN A 89 13.05 -0.90 -7.93
N GLY A 90 12.13 0.04 -7.77
CA GLY A 90 10.80 -0.16 -7.18
C GLY A 90 10.77 -0.09 -5.65
N PHE A 91 9.57 0.11 -5.11
CA PHE A 91 9.32 0.38 -3.70
C PHE A 91 9.91 -0.63 -2.71
N VAL A 92 9.72 -1.94 -2.93
CA VAL A 92 10.15 -2.98 -1.96
C VAL A 92 11.65 -2.96 -1.77
N ARG A 93 12.41 -2.74 -2.85
CA ARG A 93 13.85 -2.65 -2.80
C ARG A 93 14.31 -1.37 -2.09
N GLU A 94 13.65 -0.24 -2.38
CA GLU A 94 13.91 1.02 -1.67
C GLU A 94 13.61 0.92 -0.16
N LEU A 95 12.52 0.24 0.22
CA LEU A 95 12.19 -0.01 1.63
C LEU A 95 13.26 -0.87 2.31
N ASN A 96 13.66 -1.97 1.65
CA ASN A 96 14.72 -2.85 2.16
C ASN A 96 16.06 -2.10 2.28
N GLU A 97 16.42 -1.28 1.31
CA GLU A 97 17.63 -0.45 1.33
C GLU A 97 17.59 0.56 2.48
N ARG A 98 16.45 1.21 2.75
CA ARG A 98 16.34 2.16 3.88
C ARG A 98 16.37 1.46 5.23
N ILE A 99 15.74 0.28 5.37
CA ILE A 99 15.84 -0.52 6.60
C ILE A 99 17.28 -0.98 6.80
N TYR A 100 17.93 -1.44 5.74
CA TYR A 100 19.33 -1.86 5.79
C TYR A 100 20.26 -0.69 6.12
N GLU A 101 20.06 0.50 5.54
CA GLU A 101 20.82 1.72 5.85
C GLU A 101 20.69 2.13 7.33
N HIS A 102 19.56 1.81 7.98
CA HIS A 102 19.40 2.04 9.42
C HIS A 102 20.19 1.04 10.29
N ILE A 103 20.32 -0.19 9.81
CA ILE A 103 21.05 -1.27 10.50
C ILE A 103 22.56 -1.18 10.23
N ASN A 104 22.94 -0.90 8.99
CA ASN A 104 24.30 -0.82 8.48
C ASN A 104 24.42 0.32 7.45
N PRO A 105 24.68 1.56 7.89
CA PRO A 105 24.76 2.72 7.02
C PRO A 105 25.89 2.59 5.99
N ALA A 106 25.61 2.92 4.73
CA ALA A 106 26.60 2.91 3.66
C ALA A 106 27.73 3.93 3.90
N TYR A 107 28.91 3.63 3.35
CA TYR A 107 30.00 4.59 3.31
C TYR A 107 29.60 5.82 2.50
N LYS A 108 29.88 7.01 3.06
CA LYS A 108 29.49 8.31 2.49
C LYS A 108 30.73 9.07 2.04
N ASP A 109 30.82 9.36 0.75
CA ASP A 109 31.93 10.08 0.13
C ASP A 109 31.86 11.59 0.46
N SER A 110 32.91 12.14 1.06
CA SER A 110 32.99 13.57 1.38
C SER A 110 33.17 14.46 0.14
N ASN A 111 33.48 13.89 -1.02
CA ASN A 111 33.63 14.61 -2.29
C ASN A 111 32.31 14.70 -3.09
N ASN A 112 31.21 14.20 -2.53
CA ASN A 112 29.90 14.18 -3.16
C ASN A 112 28.89 14.98 -2.33
N LEU A 113 28.30 16.03 -2.93
CA LEU A 113 27.37 16.90 -2.22
C LEU A 113 26.09 16.17 -1.74
N ARG A 114 25.68 15.10 -2.43
CA ARG A 114 24.57 14.24 -1.98
C ARG A 114 24.85 13.63 -0.61
N ASP A 115 26.04 13.08 -0.46
CA ASP A 115 26.45 12.38 0.75
C ASP A 115 26.70 13.38 1.88
N VAL A 116 27.23 14.56 1.56
CA VAL A 116 27.29 15.72 2.46
C VAL A 116 25.89 16.08 2.98
N PHE A 117 24.90 16.29 2.10
CA PHE A 117 23.52 16.60 2.50
C PHE A 117 22.95 15.54 3.43
N SER A 118 23.20 14.25 3.14
CA SER A 118 22.75 13.15 4.00
C SER A 118 23.36 13.18 5.41
N ARG A 119 24.56 13.75 5.58
CA ARG A 119 25.23 13.94 6.88
C ARG A 119 24.78 15.23 7.57
N LEU A 120 24.60 16.32 6.83
CA LEU A 120 24.12 17.59 7.36
C LEU A 120 22.68 17.45 7.88
N PHE A 121 21.80 16.82 7.11
CA PHE A 121 20.38 16.65 7.40
C PHE A 121 20.04 15.21 7.83
N SER A 122 20.75 14.70 8.85
CA SER A 122 20.68 13.30 9.26
C SER A 122 19.46 12.94 10.12
N LYS A 123 18.55 13.88 10.42
CA LYS A 123 17.38 13.64 11.28
C LYS A 123 16.09 13.99 10.56
N ASP A 124 15.08 13.15 10.71
CA ASP A 124 13.72 13.37 10.19
C ASP A 124 13.13 14.74 10.62
N SER A 125 13.50 15.19 11.82
CA SER A 125 13.07 16.47 12.40
C SER A 125 13.78 17.70 11.82
N ASP A 126 14.79 17.52 10.95
CA ASP A 126 15.49 18.65 10.33
C ASP A 126 14.56 19.47 9.43
N SER A 127 13.62 18.79 8.77
CA SER A 127 12.55 19.42 8.01
C SER A 127 11.76 20.47 8.81
N VAL A 128 11.65 20.31 10.14
CA VAL A 128 10.81 21.17 10.98
C VAL A 128 11.47 22.51 11.30
N TRP A 129 12.77 22.53 11.60
CA TRP A 129 13.44 23.80 11.93
C TRP A 129 13.78 24.59 10.67
N MET A 130 14.09 23.92 9.56
CA MET A 130 14.39 24.57 8.29
C MET A 130 13.22 25.45 7.80
N GLN A 131 11.99 24.93 7.90
CA GLN A 131 10.77 25.67 7.51
C GLN A 131 10.44 26.86 8.42
N THR A 132 11.15 27.02 9.54
CA THR A 132 10.88 28.11 10.50
C THR A 132 11.73 29.34 10.28
N ILE A 133 12.79 29.21 9.47
CA ILE A 133 13.64 30.32 9.08
C ILE A 133 13.06 30.91 7.79
N PRO A 134 12.63 32.18 7.77
CA PRO A 134 12.14 32.84 6.56
C PRO A 134 13.18 32.86 5.43
N ASP A 135 12.71 32.78 4.18
CA ASP A 135 13.58 32.86 3.00
C ASP A 135 14.37 34.18 2.96
N SER A 136 13.82 35.27 3.50
CA SER A 136 14.51 36.57 3.62
C SER A 136 15.80 36.51 4.43
N ASP A 137 15.84 35.68 5.48
CA ASP A 137 16.99 35.59 6.38
C ASP A 137 18.13 34.80 5.70
N TRP A 138 17.77 33.74 4.98
CA TRP A 138 18.70 33.00 4.14
C TRP A 138 19.28 33.88 3.03
N LEU A 139 18.44 34.67 2.35
CA LEU A 139 18.88 35.61 1.33
C LEU A 139 19.80 36.69 1.91
N THR A 140 19.54 37.15 3.14
CA THR A 140 20.42 38.11 3.83
C THR A 140 21.79 37.52 4.08
N LEU A 141 21.87 36.28 4.58
CA LEU A 141 23.14 35.59 4.78
C LEU A 141 23.89 35.37 3.45
N PHE A 142 23.18 34.93 2.40
CA PHE A 142 23.78 34.75 1.07
C PHE A 142 24.28 36.06 0.46
N ALA A 143 23.54 37.16 0.65
CA ALA A 143 23.97 38.48 0.19
C ALA A 143 25.24 38.95 0.91
N LEU A 144 25.35 38.71 2.22
CA LEU A 144 26.56 39.02 3.00
C LEU A 144 27.76 38.22 2.50
N LEU A 145 27.63 36.89 2.40
CA LEU A 145 28.71 36.03 1.91
C LEU A 145 29.13 36.44 0.48
N ARG A 146 28.17 36.64 -0.43
CA ARG A 146 28.42 37.06 -1.81
C ARG A 146 29.10 38.43 -1.91
N ARG A 147 28.77 39.37 -1.02
CA ARG A 147 29.38 40.71 -0.99
C ARG A 147 30.87 40.64 -0.66
N HIS A 148 31.27 39.75 0.24
CA HIS A 148 32.65 39.57 0.68
C HIS A 148 33.43 38.53 -0.14
N THR A 149 32.79 37.87 -1.11
CA THR A 149 33.47 36.91 -2.02
C THR A 149 34.12 37.65 -3.20
N PRO A 150 35.40 37.36 -3.53
CA PRO A 150 36.07 37.90 -4.72
C PRO A 150 35.34 37.56 -6.01
N GLU A 151 35.36 38.47 -7.00
CA GLU A 151 34.64 38.29 -8.27
C GLU A 151 35.05 37.03 -9.03
N GLN A 152 36.35 36.71 -9.04
CA GLN A 152 36.87 35.51 -9.71
C GLN A 152 36.29 34.22 -9.12
N GLU A 153 36.14 34.15 -7.79
CA GLU A 153 35.54 32.99 -7.11
C GLU A 153 34.03 32.93 -7.38
N ARG A 154 33.34 34.08 -7.41
CA ARG A 154 31.92 34.15 -7.78
C ARG A 154 31.68 33.60 -9.18
N GLN A 155 32.53 33.99 -10.14
CA GLN A 155 32.43 33.49 -11.52
C GLN A 155 32.75 32.00 -11.61
N THR A 156 33.75 31.52 -10.86
CA THR A 156 34.13 30.09 -10.83
C THR A 156 32.98 29.23 -10.30
N VAL A 157 32.38 29.62 -9.17
CA VAL A 157 31.20 28.94 -8.59
C VAL A 157 30.02 29.00 -9.55
N HIS A 158 29.78 30.14 -10.19
CA HIS A 158 28.72 30.30 -11.16
C HIS A 158 28.87 29.32 -12.35
N ASN A 159 30.07 29.24 -12.93
CA ASN A 159 30.36 28.34 -14.04
C ASN A 159 30.22 26.87 -13.63
N HIS A 160 30.74 26.49 -12.46
CA HIS A 160 30.62 25.11 -11.92
C HIS A 160 29.16 24.71 -11.71
N LEU A 161 28.36 25.58 -11.08
CA LEU A 161 26.94 25.34 -10.86
C LEU A 161 26.17 25.18 -12.16
N ARG A 162 26.43 26.02 -13.17
CA ARG A 162 25.80 25.90 -14.49
C ARG A 162 26.18 24.58 -15.17
N HIS A 163 27.46 24.23 -15.15
CA HIS A 163 27.95 22.98 -15.77
C HIS A 163 27.28 21.75 -15.15
N GLU A 164 27.30 21.63 -13.82
CA GLU A 164 26.66 20.52 -13.11
C GLU A 164 25.13 20.53 -13.28
N GLY A 165 24.52 21.71 -13.37
CA GLY A 165 23.10 21.90 -13.63
C GLY A 165 22.66 21.44 -15.02
N PHE A 166 23.41 21.82 -16.06
CA PHE A 166 23.16 21.41 -17.45
C PHE A 166 23.33 19.90 -17.61
N HIS A 167 24.40 19.34 -17.06
CA HIS A 167 24.62 17.89 -17.06
C HIS A 167 23.49 17.15 -16.33
N ALA A 168 22.98 17.68 -15.22
CA ALA A 168 21.82 17.11 -14.54
C ALA A 168 20.53 17.15 -15.39
N ILE A 169 20.24 18.28 -16.05
CA ILE A 169 19.07 18.42 -16.93
C ILE A 169 19.16 17.44 -18.11
N GLU A 170 20.33 17.33 -18.74
CA GLU A 170 20.59 16.39 -19.83
C GLU A 170 20.28 14.94 -19.41
N MET A 171 20.91 14.49 -18.32
CA MET A 171 20.77 13.12 -17.84
C MET A 171 19.35 12.80 -17.38
N LEU A 172 18.67 13.74 -16.73
CA LEU A 172 17.26 13.55 -16.35
C LEU A 172 16.36 13.43 -17.59
N SER A 173 16.62 14.20 -18.66
CA SER A 173 15.85 14.08 -19.91
C SER A 173 16.05 12.73 -20.60
N ILE A 174 17.29 12.21 -20.60
CA ILE A 174 17.62 10.86 -21.09
C ILE A 174 16.88 9.80 -20.27
N TRP A 175 16.86 9.95 -18.94
CA TRP A 175 16.15 9.02 -18.07
C TRP A 175 14.64 9.05 -18.28
N VAL A 176 14.04 10.22 -18.47
CA VAL A 176 12.61 10.33 -18.79
C VAL A 176 12.29 9.59 -20.10
N ALA A 177 13.08 9.79 -21.15
CA ALA A 177 12.91 9.11 -22.42
C ALA A 177 13.07 7.58 -22.29
N ALA A 178 14.08 7.12 -21.52
CA ALA A 178 14.31 5.70 -21.29
C ALA A 178 13.22 5.05 -20.42
N GLU A 179 12.76 5.74 -19.37
CA GLU A 179 11.71 5.25 -18.47
C GLU A 179 10.36 5.15 -19.17
N ALA A 180 10.06 6.04 -20.11
CA ALA A 180 8.84 5.96 -20.93
C ALA A 180 8.74 4.66 -21.74
N LEU A 181 9.87 4.02 -22.05
CA LEU A 181 9.93 2.76 -22.80
C LEU A 181 9.84 1.51 -21.91
N GLU A 182 9.66 1.67 -20.59
CA GLU A 182 9.43 0.54 -19.70
C GLU A 182 8.21 -0.27 -20.16
N PRO A 183 8.29 -1.61 -20.24
CA PRO A 183 7.21 -2.44 -20.80
C PRO A 183 5.83 -2.22 -20.16
N ASP A 184 5.84 -1.85 -18.88
CA ASP A 184 4.64 -1.54 -18.11
C ASP A 184 3.90 -0.30 -18.62
N LEU A 185 4.64 0.73 -19.01
CA LEU A 185 4.07 1.96 -19.56
C LEU A 185 3.67 1.77 -21.02
N VAL A 186 4.51 1.09 -21.80
CA VAL A 186 4.23 0.74 -23.21
C VAL A 186 2.96 -0.11 -23.34
N ARG A 187 2.68 -1.00 -22.38
CA ARG A 187 1.42 -1.76 -22.38
C ARG A 187 0.20 -0.87 -22.17
N LEU A 188 0.32 0.19 -21.36
CA LEU A 188 -0.77 1.15 -21.13
C LEU A 188 -1.00 2.03 -22.35
N ASP A 189 0.08 2.39 -23.06
CA ASP A 189 0.00 3.17 -24.28
C ASP A 189 1.11 2.78 -25.27
N PRO A 190 0.78 1.93 -26.28
CA PRO A 190 1.75 1.51 -27.28
C PRO A 190 2.33 2.67 -28.09
N ASN A 191 1.65 3.82 -28.15
CA ASN A 191 2.14 5.00 -28.85
C ASN A 191 3.43 5.57 -28.24
N LEU A 192 3.81 5.16 -27.02
CA LEU A 192 5.11 5.52 -26.44
C LEU A 192 6.30 5.00 -27.26
N LEU A 193 6.11 3.95 -28.08
CA LEU A 193 7.11 3.43 -29.00
C LEU A 193 7.27 4.28 -30.27
N ASN A 194 6.34 5.20 -30.53
CA ASN A 194 6.42 6.07 -31.71
C ASN A 194 7.60 7.04 -31.58
N ARG A 195 8.21 7.38 -32.72
CA ARG A 195 9.38 8.28 -32.79
C ARG A 195 9.13 9.67 -32.18
N ASP A 196 7.86 10.09 -32.18
CA ASP A 196 7.41 11.42 -31.77
C ASP A 196 6.71 11.41 -30.41
N SER A 197 7.05 10.45 -29.53
CA SER A 197 6.54 10.48 -28.16
C SER A 197 7.02 11.76 -27.44
N PRO A 198 6.17 12.40 -26.60
CA PRO A 198 6.54 13.66 -25.93
C PRO A 198 7.84 13.56 -25.12
N PHE A 199 8.12 12.39 -24.54
CA PHE A 199 9.31 12.14 -23.73
C PHE A 199 10.59 12.14 -24.56
N VAL A 200 10.58 11.57 -25.76
CA VAL A 200 11.72 11.58 -26.68
C VAL A 200 11.90 12.97 -27.28
N ALA A 201 10.80 13.65 -27.62
CA ALA A 201 10.84 15.03 -28.12
C ALA A 201 11.45 15.98 -27.07
N LEU A 202 11.07 15.86 -25.79
CA LEU A 202 11.66 16.64 -24.70
C LEU A 202 13.18 16.48 -24.62
N GLN A 203 13.72 15.26 -24.78
CA GLN A 203 15.16 15.04 -24.73
C GLN A 203 15.89 15.76 -25.89
N ARG A 204 15.32 15.77 -27.10
CA ARG A 204 15.88 16.48 -28.25
C ARG A 204 15.89 18.00 -28.05
N GLU A 205 14.81 18.54 -27.48
CA GLU A 205 14.71 19.96 -27.13
C GLU A 205 15.72 20.35 -26.06
N VAL A 206 15.87 19.53 -25.01
CA VAL A 206 16.88 19.74 -23.97
C VAL A 206 18.29 19.73 -24.57
N ALA A 207 18.62 18.77 -25.43
CA ALA A 207 19.94 18.71 -26.07
C ALA A 207 20.22 19.96 -26.92
N SER A 208 19.22 20.43 -27.67
CA SER A 208 19.32 21.65 -28.49
C SER A 208 19.49 22.90 -27.62
N TRP A 209 18.71 23.00 -26.53
CA TRP A 209 18.80 24.08 -25.55
C TRP A 209 20.19 24.13 -24.89
N ILE A 210 20.71 22.98 -24.44
CA ILE A 210 22.05 22.88 -23.82
C ILE A 210 23.12 23.31 -24.84
N SER A 211 23.06 22.81 -26.07
CA SER A 211 24.00 23.18 -27.13
C SER A 211 24.01 24.69 -27.38
N ALA A 212 22.84 25.32 -27.46
CA ALA A 212 22.74 26.76 -27.66
C ALA A 212 23.34 27.56 -26.50
N HIS A 213 23.17 27.10 -25.25
CA HIS A 213 23.76 27.76 -24.08
C HIS A 213 25.28 27.59 -24.01
N PHE A 214 25.83 26.47 -24.48
CA PHE A 214 27.28 26.29 -24.60
C PHE A 214 27.89 27.17 -25.69
N HIS A 215 27.21 27.30 -26.84
CA HIS A 215 27.66 28.14 -27.97
C HIS A 215 27.25 29.62 -27.85
N GLN A 216 26.54 30.00 -26.78
CA GLN A 216 26.02 31.34 -26.53
C GLN A 216 25.14 31.88 -27.69
N THR A 217 24.41 30.99 -28.35
CA THR A 217 23.48 31.36 -29.42
C THR A 217 22.08 31.60 -28.87
N PRO A 218 21.30 32.54 -29.43
CA PRO A 218 19.89 32.72 -29.06
C PRO A 218 19.10 31.41 -29.25
N PHE A 219 18.25 31.09 -28.29
CA PHE A 219 17.38 29.91 -28.34
C PHE A 219 16.00 30.26 -27.77
N ASP A 220 14.94 29.89 -28.48
CA ASP A 220 13.57 30.02 -28.01
C ASP A 220 13.18 28.78 -27.19
N ASP A 221 13.06 28.93 -25.88
CA ASP A 221 12.71 27.84 -24.96
C ASP A 221 11.20 27.55 -24.88
N SER A 222 10.37 28.28 -25.64
CA SER A 222 8.91 28.09 -25.68
C SER A 222 8.55 26.64 -26.02
N HIS A 223 9.19 26.05 -27.03
CA HIS A 223 8.91 24.67 -27.45
C HIS A 223 9.31 23.65 -26.37
N LEU A 224 10.42 23.88 -25.65
CA LEU A 224 10.85 23.04 -24.53
C LEU A 224 9.79 23.04 -23.41
N HIS A 225 9.24 24.20 -23.07
CA HIS A 225 8.17 24.30 -22.08
C HIS A 225 6.87 23.61 -22.52
N VAL A 226 6.53 23.68 -23.81
CA VAL A 226 5.40 22.92 -24.38
C VAL A 226 5.65 21.41 -24.26
N MET A 227 6.84 20.91 -24.57
CA MET A 227 7.18 19.49 -24.42
C MET A 227 7.11 19.02 -22.96
N LEU A 228 7.55 19.84 -22.00
CA LEU A 228 7.38 19.54 -20.57
C LEU A 228 5.90 19.41 -20.18
N ALA A 229 5.05 20.33 -20.64
CA ALA A 229 3.61 20.28 -20.38
C ALA A 229 2.96 19.02 -21.00
N GLN A 230 3.34 18.68 -22.23
CA GLN A 230 2.87 17.46 -22.90
C GLN A 230 3.32 16.18 -22.18
N CYS A 231 4.57 16.12 -21.70
CA CYS A 231 5.06 14.99 -20.89
C CYS A 231 4.23 14.81 -19.63
N ARG A 232 3.90 15.90 -18.91
CA ARG A 232 3.05 15.85 -17.72
C ARG A 232 1.64 15.36 -18.04
N SER A 233 1.04 15.87 -19.14
CA SER A 233 -0.28 15.42 -19.61
C SER A 233 -0.28 13.94 -19.99
N GLN A 234 0.81 13.45 -20.62
CA GLN A 234 0.98 12.04 -20.95
C GLN A 234 1.10 11.18 -19.68
N VAL A 235 1.82 11.62 -18.64
CA VAL A 235 1.87 10.94 -17.34
C VAL A 235 0.49 10.84 -16.70
N ASP A 236 -0.30 11.91 -16.72
CA ASP A 236 -1.67 11.89 -16.19
C ASP A 236 -2.61 11.00 -17.01
N THR A 237 -2.44 10.98 -18.34
CA THR A 237 -3.19 10.09 -19.23
C THR A 237 -2.86 8.63 -18.93
N LEU A 238 -1.58 8.28 -18.78
CA LEU A 238 -1.14 6.95 -18.38
C LEU A 238 -1.66 6.56 -17.00
N ARG A 239 -1.69 7.49 -16.05
CA ARG A 239 -2.27 7.29 -14.71
C ARG A 239 -3.77 6.98 -14.79
N LYS A 240 -4.52 7.70 -15.61
CA LYS A 240 -5.95 7.44 -15.86
C LYS A 240 -6.17 6.08 -16.53
N LYS A 241 -5.41 5.75 -17.58
CA LYS A 241 -5.47 4.45 -18.26
C LYS A 241 -5.14 3.30 -17.30
N GLY A 242 -4.12 3.46 -16.46
CA GLY A 242 -3.75 2.49 -15.42
C GLY A 242 -4.81 2.28 -14.34
N GLY A 243 -5.63 3.31 -14.05
CA GLY A 243 -6.74 3.22 -13.09
C GLY A 243 -8.06 2.73 -13.69
N ALA A 244 -8.37 3.07 -14.95
CA ALA A 244 -9.66 2.79 -15.59
C ALA A 244 -9.71 1.45 -16.33
N ALA A 245 -8.58 0.93 -16.84
CA ALA A 245 -8.60 -0.21 -17.75
C ALA A 245 -8.63 -1.59 -17.07
N GLY A 246 -8.71 -1.67 -15.73
CA GLY A 246 -8.46 -2.93 -14.99
C GLY A 246 -7.10 -3.57 -15.33
N ALA A 247 -6.23 -2.85 -16.04
CA ALA A 247 -5.00 -3.33 -16.65
C ALA A 247 -3.87 -3.34 -15.62
N GLY A 248 -4.14 -3.89 -14.44
CA GLY A 248 -3.20 -4.09 -13.35
C GLY A 248 -2.44 -2.81 -13.03
N SER A 249 -3.03 -1.94 -12.20
CA SER A 249 -2.30 -0.86 -11.53
C SER A 249 -1.28 -1.48 -10.57
N SER A 250 -0.21 -2.06 -11.11
CA SER A 250 0.85 -2.63 -10.30
C SER A 250 1.47 -1.50 -9.49
N LEU A 251 1.85 -1.78 -8.24
CA LEU A 251 2.62 -0.82 -7.44
C LEU A 251 3.82 -0.28 -8.23
N ARG A 252 4.40 -1.12 -9.10
CA ARG A 252 5.49 -0.76 -10.00
C ARG A 252 5.11 0.33 -11.00
N VAL A 253 3.97 0.22 -11.68
CA VAL A 253 3.49 1.26 -12.63
C VAL A 253 3.24 2.58 -11.89
N ALA A 254 2.56 2.53 -10.74
CA ALA A 254 2.30 3.72 -9.95
C ALA A 254 3.61 4.40 -9.49
N HIS A 255 4.59 3.59 -9.07
CA HIS A 255 5.93 4.04 -8.70
C HIS A 255 6.68 4.67 -9.87
N LEU A 256 6.64 4.06 -11.07
CA LEU A 256 7.25 4.60 -12.29
C LEU A 256 6.63 5.94 -12.69
N LEU A 257 5.29 6.05 -12.68
CA LEU A 257 4.59 7.30 -13.02
C LEU A 257 4.89 8.42 -12.02
N GLU A 258 4.93 8.11 -10.72
CA GLU A 258 5.31 9.07 -9.68
C GLU A 258 6.77 9.52 -9.83
N ARG A 259 7.68 8.58 -10.14
CA ARG A 259 9.08 8.89 -10.43
C ARG A 259 9.21 9.78 -11.67
N LEU A 260 8.53 9.47 -12.77
CA LEU A 260 8.51 10.29 -13.98
C LEU A 260 8.05 11.72 -13.67
N GLN A 261 6.98 11.88 -12.90
CA GLN A 261 6.50 13.20 -12.47
C GLN A 261 7.57 13.96 -11.65
N GLN A 262 8.18 13.30 -10.66
CA GLN A 262 9.24 13.90 -9.84
C GLN A 262 10.46 14.31 -10.68
N THR A 263 10.82 13.50 -11.69
CA THR A 263 11.91 13.81 -12.62
C THR A 263 11.58 15.01 -13.49
N LEU A 264 10.36 15.12 -14.04
CA LEU A 264 9.90 16.29 -14.82
C LEU A 264 9.86 17.57 -13.97
N ASP A 265 9.39 17.47 -12.73
CA ASP A 265 9.39 18.59 -11.78
C ASP A 265 10.81 19.03 -11.43
N ARG A 266 11.75 18.07 -11.28
CA ARG A 266 13.17 18.36 -11.09
C ARG A 266 13.77 19.07 -12.31
N ILE A 267 13.53 18.59 -13.53
CA ILE A 267 13.98 19.25 -14.76
C ILE A 267 13.49 20.69 -14.78
N THR A 268 12.21 20.91 -14.51
CA THR A 268 11.60 22.26 -14.47
C THR A 268 12.27 23.15 -13.42
N LEU A 269 12.53 22.61 -12.22
CA LEU A 269 13.22 23.35 -11.16
C LEU A 269 14.64 23.74 -11.58
N LEU A 270 15.40 22.84 -12.21
CA LEU A 270 16.77 23.11 -12.65
C LEU A 270 16.80 24.10 -13.81
N LEU A 271 15.88 24.01 -14.77
CA LEU A 271 15.76 24.97 -15.87
C LEU A 271 15.50 26.39 -15.34
N ASN A 272 14.56 26.54 -14.41
CA ASN A 272 14.29 27.85 -13.78
C ASN A 272 15.51 28.45 -13.06
N VAL A 273 16.42 27.60 -12.57
CA VAL A 273 17.65 28.04 -11.89
C VAL A 273 18.75 28.39 -12.88
N PHE A 274 18.94 27.57 -13.92
CA PHE A 274 20.12 27.60 -14.78
C PHE A 274 19.91 28.20 -16.17
N ALA A 275 18.66 28.44 -16.60
CA ALA A 275 18.37 29.13 -17.85
C ALA A 275 18.86 30.59 -17.87
N PRO A 276 18.65 31.40 -16.81
CA PRO A 276 19.15 32.77 -16.81
C PRO A 276 20.67 32.84 -16.96
N ALA A 277 21.19 33.82 -17.71
CA ALA A 277 22.63 34.08 -17.84
C ALA A 277 23.29 34.26 -16.46
N GLN A 278 22.65 35.02 -15.58
CA GLN A 278 23.04 35.16 -14.18
C GLN A 278 22.06 34.42 -13.27
N ILE A 279 22.55 33.45 -12.51
CA ILE A 279 21.71 32.67 -11.59
C ILE A 279 21.22 33.57 -10.44
N PRO A 280 19.89 33.76 -10.26
CA PRO A 280 19.38 34.54 -9.15
C PRO A 280 19.58 33.81 -7.81
N PRO A 281 20.04 34.48 -6.73
CA PRO A 281 20.23 33.85 -5.42
C PRO A 281 18.96 33.21 -4.85
N SER A 282 17.79 33.78 -5.13
CA SER A 282 16.48 33.22 -4.75
C SER A 282 16.20 31.86 -5.39
N CYS A 283 16.63 31.65 -6.64
CA CYS A 283 16.47 30.38 -7.33
C CYS A 283 17.39 29.31 -6.73
N VAL A 284 18.64 29.66 -6.41
CA VAL A 284 19.58 28.75 -5.72
C VAL A 284 19.06 28.38 -4.34
N LEU A 285 18.54 29.35 -3.58
CA LEU A 285 17.95 29.09 -2.26
C LEU A 285 16.77 28.12 -2.37
N LYS A 286 15.86 28.34 -3.34
CA LYS A 286 14.73 27.45 -3.58
C LYS A 286 15.19 26.03 -3.92
N LEU A 287 16.20 25.88 -4.79
CA LEU A 287 16.78 24.59 -5.14
C LEU A 287 17.40 23.89 -3.92
N ALA A 288 18.23 24.61 -3.16
CA ALA A 288 18.88 24.10 -1.96
C ALA A 288 17.85 23.69 -0.89
N GLY A 289 16.80 24.49 -0.69
CA GLY A 289 15.70 24.20 0.23
C GLY A 289 14.95 22.93 -0.14
N VAL A 290 14.58 22.77 -1.41
CA VAL A 290 13.92 21.54 -1.92
C VAL A 290 14.81 20.31 -1.71
N LEU A 291 16.11 20.42 -2.02
CA LEU A 291 17.07 19.32 -1.88
C LEU A 291 17.34 18.96 -0.42
N ALA A 292 17.49 19.95 0.45
CA ALA A 292 17.75 19.74 1.86
C ALA A 292 16.53 19.17 2.59
N TYR A 293 15.32 19.65 2.25
CA TYR A 293 14.07 19.06 2.74
C TYR A 293 13.96 17.59 2.30
N SER A 294 14.22 17.32 1.02
CA SER A 294 14.17 15.96 0.47
C SER A 294 15.22 15.04 1.12
N ALA A 295 16.43 15.54 1.39
CA ALA A 295 17.48 14.79 2.08
C ALA A 295 17.09 14.45 3.53
N ALA A 296 16.46 15.39 4.25
CA ALA A 296 15.94 15.14 5.59
C ALA A 296 14.80 14.09 5.59
N GLU A 297 13.95 14.09 4.56
CA GLU A 297 12.87 13.11 4.42
C GLU A 297 13.33 11.70 4.06
N GLN A 298 14.49 11.54 3.39
CA GLN A 298 15.02 10.23 2.99
C GLN A 298 15.24 9.29 4.19
N HIS A 299 15.58 9.83 5.35
CA HIS A 299 15.79 9.05 6.58
C HIS A 299 14.49 8.49 7.21
N SER A 300 13.32 8.97 6.79
CA SER A 300 12.05 8.61 7.43
C SER A 300 11.34 7.43 6.76
N VAL A 301 11.51 6.22 7.32
CA VAL A 301 10.81 5.00 6.90
C VAL A 301 9.28 5.15 7.04
N ARG A 302 8.82 5.82 8.11
CA ARG A 302 7.38 6.06 8.37
C ARG A 302 6.73 6.89 7.27
N ARG A 303 7.42 7.91 6.74
CA ARG A 303 6.87 8.76 5.66
C ARG A 303 6.86 8.02 4.33
N LEU A 304 7.91 7.26 3.99
CA LEU A 304 7.92 6.40 2.81
C LEU A 304 6.76 5.39 2.87
N TRP A 305 6.57 4.73 4.02
CA TRP A 305 5.45 3.80 4.23
C TRP A 305 4.11 4.51 4.04
N LYS A 306 3.89 5.69 4.63
CA LYS A 306 2.64 6.46 4.48
C LYS A 306 2.35 6.84 3.02
N ARG A 307 3.37 7.25 2.25
CA ARG A 307 3.24 7.61 0.83
C ARG A 307 2.99 6.37 -0.04
N SER A 308 3.50 5.21 0.36
CA SER A 308 3.42 3.97 -0.41
C SER A 308 2.19 3.14 -0.11
N VAL A 309 1.72 3.12 1.15
CA VAL A 309 0.39 2.61 1.51
C VAL A 309 -0.65 3.33 0.67
N ARG A 310 -0.56 4.66 0.49
CA ARG A 310 -1.47 5.41 -0.40
C ARG A 310 -1.47 4.85 -1.85
N MET A 311 -0.33 4.48 -2.41
CA MET A 311 -0.22 3.89 -3.76
C MET A 311 -0.75 2.44 -3.82
N LEU A 312 -0.38 1.59 -2.86
CA LEU A 312 -0.87 0.21 -2.72
C LEU A 312 -2.39 0.14 -2.54
N SER A 313 -2.90 0.99 -1.66
CA SER A 313 -4.30 1.01 -1.28
C SER A 313 -5.18 1.39 -2.48
N ARG A 314 -4.72 2.32 -3.33
CA ARG A 314 -5.43 2.74 -4.55
C ARG A 314 -5.56 1.57 -5.54
N SER A 315 -4.50 0.77 -5.70
CA SER A 315 -4.48 -0.44 -6.53
C SER A 315 -5.37 -1.57 -6.00
N ILE A 316 -5.39 -1.81 -4.69
CA ILE A 316 -6.15 -2.90 -4.06
C ILE A 316 -7.66 -2.61 -4.06
N THR A 317 -8.06 -1.34 -3.89
CA THR A 317 -9.47 -0.95 -3.75
C THR A 317 -10.17 -0.72 -5.09
N GLN A 318 -9.41 -0.46 -6.17
CA GLN A 318 -9.96 -0.29 -7.52
C GLN A 318 -10.05 -1.60 -8.31
N ASN A 319 -9.25 -2.62 -7.96
CA ASN A 319 -9.26 -3.94 -8.64
C ASN A 319 -10.07 -5.01 -7.89
N THR A 320 -10.84 -4.63 -6.85
CA THR A 320 -11.81 -5.55 -6.25
C THR A 320 -12.97 -5.68 -7.24
N SER A 321 -12.83 -6.66 -8.14
CA SER A 321 -13.72 -7.04 -9.23
C SER A 321 -15.21 -6.89 -8.91
N ASP A 322 -16.01 -6.55 -9.92
CA ASP A 322 -17.49 -6.45 -9.93
C ASP A 322 -18.23 -7.65 -9.29
N HIS A 323 -17.56 -8.76 -9.00
CA HIS A 323 -18.10 -9.98 -8.40
C HIS A 323 -18.59 -9.88 -6.95
N GLY A 324 -18.53 -8.71 -6.31
CA GLY A 324 -19.04 -8.52 -4.94
C GLY A 324 -20.57 -8.42 -4.81
N GLU A 325 -21.32 -8.25 -5.92
CA GLU A 325 -22.78 -7.97 -5.89
C GLU A 325 -23.57 -9.16 -5.37
N HIS A 326 -23.13 -10.37 -5.72
CA HIS A 326 -23.82 -11.60 -5.37
C HIS A 326 -23.69 -11.99 -3.88
N TYR A 327 -22.96 -11.22 -3.06
CA TYR A 327 -22.74 -11.51 -1.64
C TYR A 327 -23.62 -10.69 -0.68
N ILE A 328 -24.47 -9.80 -1.19
CA ILE A 328 -25.42 -9.02 -0.37
C ILE A 328 -26.84 -9.39 -0.79
N ALA A 329 -27.59 -10.02 0.11
CA ALA A 329 -28.99 -10.37 -0.13
C ALA A 329 -29.91 -9.16 0.06
N ARG A 330 -30.49 -8.69 -1.04
CA ARG A 330 -31.52 -7.65 -1.10
C ARG A 330 -32.92 -8.25 -1.15
N SER A 331 -33.08 -9.45 -1.71
CA SER A 331 -34.36 -10.18 -1.79
C SER A 331 -34.37 -11.49 -0.98
N ARG A 332 -35.58 -12.02 -0.69
CA ARG A 332 -35.72 -13.31 0.00
C ARG A 332 -35.11 -14.46 -0.80
N LYS A 333 -35.25 -14.43 -2.12
CA LYS A 333 -34.69 -15.44 -3.01
C LYS A 333 -33.16 -15.47 -2.91
N GLU A 334 -32.52 -14.31 -2.89
CA GLU A 334 -31.07 -14.19 -2.68
C GLU A 334 -30.64 -14.67 -1.30
N TYR A 335 -31.41 -14.36 -0.24
CA TYR A 335 -31.12 -14.82 1.12
C TYR A 335 -31.07 -16.35 1.21
N TRP A 336 -32.09 -17.04 0.68
CA TRP A 336 -32.10 -18.50 0.64
C TRP A 336 -31.00 -19.06 -0.28
N GLY A 337 -30.70 -18.39 -1.39
CA GLY A 337 -29.58 -18.74 -2.26
C GLY A 337 -28.23 -18.73 -1.51
N ILE A 338 -27.96 -17.69 -0.72
CA ILE A 338 -26.77 -17.62 0.14
C ILE A 338 -26.76 -18.75 1.17
N LEU A 339 -27.89 -19.02 1.83
CA LEU A 339 -28.00 -20.08 2.84
C LEU A 339 -27.71 -21.47 2.24
N TYR A 340 -28.30 -21.81 1.10
CA TYR A 340 -28.07 -23.11 0.43
C TYR A 340 -26.65 -23.24 -0.11
N SER A 341 -26.11 -22.17 -0.69
CA SER A 341 -24.71 -22.13 -1.13
C SER A 341 -23.75 -22.31 0.04
N ALA A 342 -24.03 -21.69 1.19
CA ALA A 342 -23.23 -21.85 2.41
C ALA A 342 -23.38 -23.23 3.05
N ALA A 343 -24.57 -23.81 3.01
CA ALA A 343 -24.84 -25.19 3.42
C ALA A 343 -23.96 -26.20 2.65
N GLY A 344 -23.89 -26.09 1.32
CA GLY A 344 -23.01 -26.92 0.50
C GLY A 344 -21.53 -26.77 0.89
N GLY A 345 -21.09 -25.54 1.22
CA GLY A 345 -19.77 -25.29 1.79
C GLY A 345 -19.57 -25.97 3.14
N GLY A 346 -20.58 -25.97 4.02
CA GLY A 346 -20.56 -26.65 5.32
C GLY A 346 -20.30 -28.15 5.22
N VAL A 347 -20.87 -28.84 4.22
CA VAL A 347 -20.61 -30.27 3.96
C VAL A 347 -19.12 -30.49 3.69
N LEU A 348 -18.54 -29.75 2.74
CA LEU A 348 -17.13 -29.90 2.39
C LEU A 348 -16.20 -29.56 3.56
N ILE A 349 -16.54 -28.55 4.36
CA ILE A 349 -15.75 -28.17 5.54
C ILE A 349 -15.74 -29.28 6.59
N ALA A 350 -16.86 -29.97 6.82
CA ALA A 350 -16.89 -31.13 7.70
C ALA A 350 -15.94 -32.23 7.19
N LEU A 351 -16.01 -32.57 5.90
CA LEU A 351 -15.12 -33.58 5.29
C LEU A 351 -13.64 -33.17 5.35
N MET A 352 -13.33 -31.88 5.12
CA MET A 352 -11.96 -31.36 5.24
C MET A 352 -11.45 -31.44 6.68
N SER A 353 -12.31 -31.20 7.67
CA SER A 353 -11.96 -31.37 9.09
C SER A 353 -11.69 -32.84 9.42
N LEU A 354 -12.54 -33.76 8.96
CA LEU A 354 -12.30 -35.21 9.10
C LEU A 354 -10.96 -35.62 8.50
N PHE A 355 -10.67 -35.16 7.28
CA PHE A 355 -9.42 -35.50 6.61
C PHE A 355 -8.21 -34.93 7.37
N LYS A 356 -8.32 -33.73 7.96
CA LYS A 356 -7.27 -33.20 8.84
C LYS A 356 -7.08 -34.05 10.11
N ILE A 357 -8.16 -34.47 10.76
CA ILE A 357 -8.09 -35.36 11.93
C ILE A 357 -7.35 -36.66 11.54
N TYR A 358 -7.68 -37.23 10.39
CA TYR A 358 -6.97 -38.40 9.85
C TYR A 358 -5.49 -38.13 9.60
N LEU A 359 -5.13 -37.00 8.95
CA LEU A 359 -3.73 -36.61 8.71
C LEU A 359 -2.93 -36.48 10.00
N GLY A 360 -3.54 -35.95 11.07
CA GLY A 360 -2.90 -35.80 12.37
C GLY A 360 -2.56 -37.13 13.05
N LYS A 361 -3.22 -38.23 12.66
CA LYS A 361 -2.93 -39.59 13.13
C LYS A 361 -1.81 -40.27 12.32
N GLN A 362 -1.56 -39.81 11.09
CA GLN A 362 -0.63 -40.45 10.15
C GLN A 362 0.71 -39.72 10.02
N ILE A 363 0.76 -38.41 10.28
CA ILE A 363 1.95 -37.58 10.04
C ILE A 363 2.49 -37.07 11.38
N GLU A 364 3.62 -37.61 11.81
CA GLU A 364 4.32 -37.15 13.02
C GLU A 364 5.12 -35.86 12.78
N ASN A 365 5.66 -35.67 11.58
CA ASN A 365 6.45 -34.49 11.25
C ASN A 365 5.56 -33.23 11.22
N TYR A 366 5.79 -32.31 12.16
CA TYR A 366 4.95 -31.12 12.34
C TYR A 366 4.90 -30.19 11.11
N PHE A 367 6.01 -30.06 10.37
CA PHE A 367 6.07 -29.27 9.14
C PHE A 367 5.22 -29.90 8.03
N LEU A 368 5.41 -31.21 7.76
CA LEU A 368 4.65 -31.91 6.74
C LEU A 368 3.15 -31.95 7.08
N TYR A 369 2.81 -32.17 8.35
CA TYR A 369 1.43 -32.13 8.83
C TYR A 369 0.79 -30.76 8.56
N SER A 370 1.49 -29.67 8.89
CA SER A 370 1.01 -28.30 8.68
C SER A 370 0.89 -27.95 7.19
N LEU A 371 1.85 -28.40 6.37
CA LEU A 371 1.86 -28.19 4.93
C LEU A 371 0.70 -28.92 4.24
N ILE A 372 0.51 -30.20 4.53
CA ILE A 372 -0.55 -31.02 3.94
C ILE A 372 -1.92 -30.58 4.48
N SER A 373 -2.02 -30.21 5.75
CA SER A 373 -3.24 -29.59 6.30
C SER A 373 -3.56 -28.26 5.59
N GLY A 374 -2.55 -27.44 5.33
CA GLY A 374 -2.69 -26.20 4.55
C GLY A 374 -3.16 -26.46 3.12
N LEU A 375 -2.62 -27.49 2.47
CA LEU A 375 -3.05 -27.91 1.13
C LEU A 375 -4.49 -28.45 1.13
N ASN A 376 -4.84 -29.30 2.10
CA ASN A 376 -6.23 -29.77 2.29
C ASN A 376 -7.18 -28.57 2.38
N TYR A 377 -6.86 -27.61 3.24
CA TYR A 377 -7.66 -26.40 3.41
C TYR A 377 -7.72 -25.55 2.14
N GLY A 378 -6.58 -25.29 1.50
CA GLY A 378 -6.49 -24.43 0.32
C GLY A 378 -7.20 -25.03 -0.90
N LEU A 379 -6.96 -26.31 -1.17
CA LEU A 379 -7.64 -27.05 -2.24
C LEU A 379 -9.14 -27.17 -1.96
N GLY A 380 -9.52 -27.45 -0.71
CA GLY A 380 -10.93 -27.54 -0.32
C GLY A 380 -11.67 -26.20 -0.47
N PHE A 381 -11.07 -25.07 -0.10
CA PHE A 381 -11.67 -23.75 -0.34
C PHE A 381 -11.75 -23.39 -1.82
N MET A 382 -10.77 -23.79 -2.64
CA MET A 382 -10.90 -23.65 -4.09
C MET A 382 -12.06 -24.51 -4.62
N LEU A 383 -12.21 -25.75 -4.14
CA LEU A 383 -13.28 -26.64 -4.57
C LEU A 383 -14.67 -26.09 -4.19
N ILE A 384 -14.84 -25.60 -2.96
CA ILE A 384 -16.06 -24.92 -2.51
C ILE A 384 -16.43 -23.80 -3.48
N PHE A 385 -15.45 -22.96 -3.85
CA PHE A 385 -15.67 -21.89 -4.82
C PHE A 385 -16.01 -22.40 -6.23
N MET A 386 -15.28 -23.40 -6.74
CA MET A 386 -15.53 -23.98 -8.08
C MET A 386 -16.93 -24.59 -8.21
N LEU A 387 -17.50 -25.08 -7.11
CA LEU A 387 -18.87 -25.64 -7.07
C LEU A 387 -19.96 -24.57 -6.86
N GLY A 388 -19.60 -23.29 -6.75
CA GLY A 388 -20.55 -22.20 -6.48
C GLY A 388 -21.04 -22.16 -5.02
N PHE A 389 -20.34 -22.82 -4.11
CA PHE A 389 -20.64 -22.78 -2.68
C PHE A 389 -19.95 -21.60 -1.99
N THR A 390 -20.47 -21.22 -0.82
CA THR A 390 -20.06 -20.02 -0.10
C THR A 390 -19.38 -20.36 1.22
N VAL A 391 -18.33 -19.60 1.56
CA VAL A 391 -17.71 -19.59 2.89
C VAL A 391 -17.97 -18.23 3.52
N ALA A 392 -18.76 -18.22 4.59
CA ALA A 392 -19.28 -17.00 5.21
C ALA A 392 -18.20 -15.94 5.50
N THR A 393 -17.09 -16.34 6.09
CA THR A 393 -16.09 -15.42 6.66
C THR A 393 -15.26 -14.65 5.64
N LYS A 394 -15.32 -14.97 4.35
CA LYS A 394 -14.62 -14.23 3.28
C LYS A 394 -15.40 -13.00 2.81
N GLN A 395 -16.72 -13.02 2.97
CA GLN A 395 -17.61 -11.96 2.48
C GLN A 395 -17.41 -10.59 3.15
N PRO A 396 -17.15 -10.46 4.47
CA PRO A 396 -17.02 -9.15 5.11
C PRO A 396 -15.91 -8.28 4.51
N ALA A 397 -14.76 -8.86 4.18
CA ALA A 397 -13.68 -8.13 3.52
C ALA A 397 -14.15 -7.52 2.18
N MET A 398 -14.88 -8.29 1.37
CA MET A 398 -15.42 -7.82 0.09
C MET A 398 -16.47 -6.71 0.28
N THR A 399 -17.36 -6.87 1.28
CA THR A 399 -18.38 -5.86 1.57
C THR A 399 -17.81 -4.56 2.13
N ALA A 400 -16.70 -4.61 2.87
CA ALA A 400 -16.02 -3.43 3.40
C ALA A 400 -15.51 -2.49 2.29
N SER A 401 -14.95 -3.04 1.20
CA SER A 401 -14.47 -2.24 0.08
C SER A 401 -15.61 -1.49 -0.63
N ARG A 402 -16.80 -2.11 -0.71
CA ARG A 402 -18.02 -1.48 -1.25
C ARG A 402 -18.58 -0.42 -0.33
N PHE A 403 -18.59 -0.70 0.97
CA PHE A 403 -18.96 0.28 1.98
C PHE A 403 -18.10 1.54 1.85
N ALA A 404 -16.79 1.39 1.64
CA ALA A 404 -15.89 2.52 1.39
C ALA A 404 -16.17 3.26 0.07
N ALA A 405 -16.55 2.54 -1.00
CA ALA A 405 -16.92 3.16 -2.28
C ALA A 405 -18.20 4.00 -2.16
N ALA A 406 -19.22 3.49 -1.48
CA ALA A 406 -20.46 4.22 -1.22
C ALA A 406 -20.25 5.51 -0.39
N VAL A 407 -19.22 5.53 0.48
CA VAL A 407 -18.82 6.73 1.22
C VAL A 407 -18.18 7.80 0.32
N GLU A 408 -17.51 7.40 -0.77
CA GLU A 408 -16.88 8.33 -1.71
C GLU A 408 -17.89 8.97 -2.66
N GLU A 409 -18.88 8.21 -3.13
CA GLU A 409 -19.87 8.67 -4.12
C GLU A 409 -20.95 9.59 -3.54
N THR A 410 -21.05 9.72 -2.21
CA THR A 410 -22.18 10.41 -1.56
C THR A 410 -21.74 11.61 -0.70
N ASP A 411 -22.38 12.77 -0.90
CA ASP A 411 -22.13 14.01 -0.15
C ASP A 411 -22.35 13.88 1.37
N LYS A 412 -21.73 14.75 2.18
CA LYS A 412 -21.85 14.68 3.65
C LYS A 412 -23.27 15.06 4.14
N GLY A 413 -23.94 14.19 4.90
CA GLY A 413 -25.23 14.51 5.53
C GLY A 413 -25.98 13.33 6.18
N PRO A 414 -27.12 13.58 6.86
CA PRO A 414 -27.90 12.55 7.57
C PRO A 414 -28.54 11.50 6.64
N VAL A 415 -28.93 11.86 5.42
CA VAL A 415 -29.48 10.92 4.41
C VAL A 415 -28.45 9.86 4.02
N VAL A 416 -27.17 10.24 3.95
CA VAL A 416 -26.08 9.32 3.62
C VAL A 416 -25.82 8.34 4.75
N GLN A 417 -25.87 8.81 5.99
CA GLN A 417 -25.73 7.95 7.16
C GLN A 417 -26.84 6.90 7.23
N GLN A 418 -28.06 7.23 6.78
CA GLN A 418 -29.16 6.27 6.65
C GLN A 418 -28.91 5.24 5.54
N LYS A 419 -28.43 5.66 4.36
CA LYS A 419 -28.06 4.73 3.27
C LYS A 419 -26.93 3.79 3.69
N LEU A 420 -25.90 4.30 4.36
CA LEU A 420 -24.79 3.50 4.90
C LEU A 420 -25.27 2.57 6.02
N ALA A 421 -26.19 3.01 6.87
CA ALA A 421 -26.81 2.16 7.88
C ALA A 421 -27.59 0.99 7.26
N GLN A 422 -28.37 1.26 6.20
CA GLN A 422 -29.08 0.22 5.45
C GLN A 422 -28.10 -0.80 4.84
N LEU A 423 -27.03 -0.31 4.20
CA LEU A 423 -25.99 -1.16 3.65
C LEU A 423 -25.33 -2.03 4.73
N LEU A 424 -25.08 -1.48 5.92
CA LEU A 424 -24.55 -2.24 7.06
C LEU A 424 -25.51 -3.35 7.51
N VAL A 425 -26.82 -3.06 7.59
CA VAL A 425 -27.85 -4.06 7.94
C VAL A 425 -27.92 -5.17 6.88
N ASP A 426 -27.87 -4.83 5.60
CA ASP A 426 -27.91 -5.82 4.51
C ASP A 426 -26.66 -6.73 4.52
N VAL A 427 -25.49 -6.16 4.83
CA VAL A 427 -24.25 -6.92 5.03
C VAL A 427 -24.38 -7.87 6.23
N LEU A 428 -24.81 -7.37 7.39
CA LEU A 428 -24.99 -8.20 8.59
C LEU A 428 -25.97 -9.35 8.36
N ARG A 429 -27.11 -9.08 7.70
CA ARG A 429 -28.10 -10.10 7.34
C ARG A 429 -27.49 -11.20 6.48
N SER A 430 -26.73 -10.81 5.45
CA SER A 430 -26.09 -11.75 4.54
C SER A 430 -25.03 -12.60 5.25
N GLN A 431 -24.27 -12.00 6.18
CA GLN A 431 -23.32 -12.72 7.03
C GLN A 431 -24.01 -13.73 7.95
N ILE A 432 -25.14 -13.36 8.56
CA ILE A 432 -25.90 -14.27 9.41
C ILE A 432 -26.37 -15.48 8.60
N ALA A 433 -26.91 -15.27 7.39
CA ALA A 433 -27.35 -16.36 6.52
C ALA A 433 -26.20 -17.31 6.17
N ALA A 434 -25.06 -16.75 5.74
CA ALA A 434 -23.91 -17.55 5.36
C ALA A 434 -23.33 -18.32 6.54
N VAL A 435 -23.14 -17.66 7.71
CA VAL A 435 -22.62 -18.33 8.91
C VAL A 435 -23.57 -19.43 9.35
N ALA A 436 -24.88 -19.19 9.39
CA ALA A 436 -25.87 -20.20 9.76
C ALA A 436 -25.78 -21.43 8.84
N GLY A 437 -25.73 -21.22 7.51
CA GLY A 437 -25.62 -22.31 6.54
C GLY A 437 -24.35 -23.14 6.73
N ASN A 438 -23.19 -22.50 6.85
CA ASN A 438 -21.93 -23.20 7.09
C ASN A 438 -21.92 -23.94 8.45
N VAL A 439 -22.30 -23.28 9.55
CA VAL A 439 -22.21 -23.80 10.92
C VAL A 439 -23.17 -24.96 11.15
N LEU A 440 -24.46 -24.78 10.82
CA LEU A 440 -25.49 -25.80 11.05
C LEU A 440 -25.16 -27.08 10.30
N VAL A 441 -24.85 -26.96 9.00
CA VAL A 441 -24.56 -28.13 8.17
C VAL A 441 -23.21 -28.77 8.53
N ALA A 442 -22.17 -27.99 8.83
CA ALA A 442 -20.89 -28.56 9.25
C ALA A 442 -21.02 -29.36 10.55
N ILE A 443 -21.77 -28.86 11.55
CA ILE A 443 -22.04 -29.59 12.79
C ILE A 443 -22.84 -30.86 12.48
N SER A 444 -23.96 -30.76 11.78
CA SER A 444 -24.84 -31.89 11.50
C SER A 444 -24.12 -32.99 10.71
N VAL A 445 -23.36 -32.63 9.67
CA VAL A 445 -22.60 -33.59 8.87
C VAL A 445 -21.49 -34.24 9.71
N ALA A 446 -20.76 -33.47 10.51
CA ALA A 446 -19.73 -34.02 11.39
C ALA A 446 -20.32 -35.00 12.42
N MET A 447 -21.48 -34.67 13.00
CA MET A 447 -22.21 -35.57 13.91
C MET A 447 -22.66 -36.84 13.20
N ILE A 448 -23.25 -36.74 12.01
CA ILE A 448 -23.67 -37.92 11.22
C ILE A 448 -22.48 -38.81 10.91
N VAL A 449 -21.36 -38.23 10.46
CA VAL A 449 -20.13 -38.97 10.16
C VAL A 449 -19.59 -39.65 11.42
N ALA A 450 -19.56 -38.96 12.57
CA ALA A 450 -19.14 -39.55 13.83
C ALA A 450 -20.05 -40.71 14.27
N LEU A 451 -21.37 -40.57 14.12
CA LEU A 451 -22.35 -41.62 14.44
C LEU A 451 -22.17 -42.84 13.54
N VAL A 452 -21.99 -42.64 12.23
CA VAL A 452 -21.73 -43.73 11.28
C VAL A 452 -20.40 -44.42 11.62
N TYR A 453 -19.38 -43.66 12.01
CA TYR A 453 -18.10 -44.23 12.44
C TYR A 453 -18.25 -45.08 13.70
N ASP A 454 -18.94 -44.58 14.72
CA ASP A 454 -19.18 -45.28 15.99
C ASP A 454 -20.06 -46.53 15.80
N ALA A 455 -21.00 -46.50 14.86
CA ALA A 455 -21.83 -47.66 14.52
C ALA A 455 -21.07 -48.74 13.73
N THR A 456 -19.98 -48.39 13.04
CA THR A 456 -19.21 -49.31 12.18
C THR A 456 -17.90 -49.78 12.80
N HIS A 457 -17.37 -49.05 13.79
CA HIS A 457 -16.10 -49.33 14.46
C HIS A 457 -16.31 -49.52 15.97
N ALA A 458 -15.46 -50.32 16.60
CA ALA A 458 -15.56 -50.61 18.03
C ALA A 458 -15.07 -49.48 18.96
N PHE A 459 -14.58 -48.37 18.40
CA PHE A 459 -14.02 -47.25 19.13
C PHE A 459 -14.47 -45.91 18.52
N PRO A 460 -14.64 -44.86 19.35
CA PRO A 460 -15.11 -43.57 18.87
C PRO A 460 -14.09 -42.92 17.93
N LEU A 461 -14.57 -42.08 17.01
CA LEU A 461 -13.74 -41.38 16.04
C LEU A 461 -12.65 -40.52 16.72
N LEU A 462 -13.03 -39.86 17.81
CA LEU A 462 -12.14 -39.12 18.70
C LEU A 462 -12.05 -39.80 20.07
N ASN A 463 -10.84 -39.95 20.59
CA ASN A 463 -10.63 -40.41 21.96
C ASN A 463 -10.91 -39.29 22.99
N LYS A 464 -10.91 -39.62 24.28
CA LYS A 464 -11.23 -38.65 25.35
C LYS A 464 -10.31 -37.43 25.38
N THR A 465 -9.01 -37.60 25.08
CA THR A 465 -8.05 -36.50 25.07
C THR A 465 -8.26 -35.58 23.87
N GLU A 466 -8.55 -36.14 22.69
CA GLU A 466 -8.90 -35.42 21.47
C GLU A 466 -10.21 -34.63 21.65
N VAL A 467 -11.23 -35.22 22.26
CA VAL A 467 -12.48 -34.52 22.60
C VAL A 467 -12.20 -33.32 23.52
N GLY A 468 -11.44 -33.53 24.59
CA GLY A 468 -11.04 -32.46 25.50
C GLY A 468 -10.29 -31.33 24.78
N ALA A 469 -9.36 -31.67 23.88
CA ALA A 469 -8.63 -30.70 23.07
C ALA A 469 -9.55 -29.89 22.14
N GLN A 470 -10.56 -30.50 21.52
CA GLN A 470 -11.53 -29.77 20.68
C GLN A 470 -12.42 -28.81 21.49
N LEU A 471 -12.84 -29.20 22.69
CA LEU A 471 -13.62 -28.32 23.57
C LEU A 471 -12.77 -27.17 24.12
N ASP A 472 -11.52 -27.46 24.51
CA ASP A 472 -10.56 -26.44 24.93
C ASP A 472 -10.22 -25.46 23.81
N ALA A 473 -10.18 -25.95 22.56
CA ALA A 473 -9.91 -25.14 21.39
C ALA A 473 -11.00 -24.08 21.14
N VAL A 474 -12.25 -24.29 21.59
CA VAL A 474 -13.32 -23.30 21.43
C VAL A 474 -13.51 -22.43 22.68
N ASN A 475 -12.91 -22.76 23.81
CA ASN A 475 -13.10 -22.02 25.05
C ASN A 475 -12.57 -20.58 24.96
N PRO A 476 -13.42 -19.54 25.10
CA PRO A 476 -13.03 -18.14 24.95
C PRO A 476 -12.24 -17.58 26.13
N LEU A 477 -12.19 -18.28 27.27
CA LEU A 477 -11.38 -17.90 28.42
C LEU A 477 -9.88 -18.14 28.19
N LYS A 478 -9.54 -18.93 27.17
CA LYS A 478 -8.16 -19.14 26.71
C LYS A 478 -7.84 -18.15 25.57
N ALA A 479 -6.69 -18.33 24.92
CA ALA A 479 -6.26 -17.51 23.78
C ALA A 479 -7.10 -17.69 22.49
N THR A 480 -8.21 -18.42 22.54
CA THR A 480 -9.10 -18.74 21.41
C THR A 480 -9.54 -17.51 20.63
N LEU A 481 -9.98 -16.43 21.30
CA LEU A 481 -10.40 -15.21 20.60
C LEU A 481 -9.23 -14.47 19.95
N TRP A 482 -8.03 -14.58 20.52
CA TRP A 482 -6.81 -14.07 19.90
C TRP A 482 -6.47 -14.85 18.63
N TYR A 483 -6.54 -16.18 18.68
CA TYR A 483 -6.38 -17.05 17.52
C TYR A 483 -7.47 -16.83 16.46
N ALA A 484 -8.68 -16.44 16.88
CA ALA A 484 -9.76 -16.04 15.97
C ALA A 484 -9.47 -14.70 15.28
N ALA A 485 -8.84 -13.75 15.99
CA ALA A 485 -8.41 -12.49 15.41
C ALA A 485 -7.31 -12.72 14.35
N ILE A 486 -6.35 -13.63 14.60
CA ILE A 486 -5.33 -14.02 13.61
C ILE A 486 -5.99 -14.55 12.33
N ALA A 487 -7.00 -15.42 12.46
CA ALA A 487 -7.76 -15.88 11.29
C ALA A 487 -8.46 -14.73 10.53
N GLY A 488 -8.98 -13.73 11.26
CA GLY A 488 -9.52 -12.48 10.70
C GLY A 488 -8.50 -11.67 9.90
N VAL A 489 -7.26 -11.60 10.38
CA VAL A 489 -6.13 -10.98 9.66
C VAL A 489 -5.82 -11.77 8.39
N TRP A 490 -5.77 -13.09 8.44
CA TRP A 490 -5.52 -13.92 7.25
C TRP A 490 -6.63 -13.83 6.20
N LEU A 491 -7.89 -13.67 6.62
CA LEU A 491 -9.00 -13.37 5.71
C LEU A 491 -8.77 -12.05 4.95
N PHE A 492 -8.34 -11.00 5.66
CA PHE A 492 -7.95 -9.74 5.02
C PHE A 492 -6.76 -9.92 4.06
N CYS A 493 -5.71 -10.63 4.48
CA CYS A 493 -4.55 -10.93 3.61
C CYS A 493 -4.96 -11.70 2.35
N SER A 494 -5.88 -12.66 2.47
CA SER A 494 -6.45 -13.39 1.32
C SER A 494 -7.11 -12.45 0.30
N GLY A 495 -7.82 -11.42 0.76
CA GLY A 495 -8.38 -10.38 -0.10
C GLY A 495 -7.32 -9.62 -0.90
N ILE A 496 -6.22 -9.23 -0.26
CA ILE A 496 -5.08 -8.59 -0.95
C ILE A 496 -4.44 -9.54 -1.96
N ILE A 497 -4.23 -10.80 -1.58
CA ILE A 497 -3.65 -11.84 -2.45
C ILE A 497 -4.54 -12.04 -3.69
N SER A 498 -5.87 -12.08 -3.51
CA SER A 498 -6.83 -12.15 -4.62
C SER A 498 -6.64 -11.00 -5.58
N GLY A 499 -6.67 -9.75 -5.10
CA GLY A 499 -6.48 -8.56 -5.94
C GLY A 499 -5.11 -8.52 -6.63
N TYR A 500 -4.05 -9.01 -5.99
CA TYR A 500 -2.74 -9.16 -6.62
C TYR A 500 -2.77 -10.14 -7.80
N PHE A 501 -3.39 -11.30 -7.62
CA PHE A 501 -3.46 -12.32 -8.67
C PHE A 501 -4.43 -11.93 -9.79
N ASP A 502 -5.54 -11.24 -9.51
CA ASP A 502 -6.41 -10.65 -10.53
C ASP A 502 -5.65 -9.63 -11.38
N ASN A 503 -4.88 -8.75 -10.74
CA ASN A 503 -3.99 -7.81 -11.45
C ASN A 503 -2.92 -8.51 -12.27
N ARG A 504 -2.32 -9.58 -11.72
CA ARG A 504 -1.30 -10.38 -12.40
C ARG A 504 -1.89 -11.11 -13.61
N CYS A 505 -3.15 -11.56 -13.52
CA CYS A 505 -3.87 -12.21 -14.60
C CYS A 505 -3.93 -11.33 -15.85
N ASN A 506 -4.39 -10.09 -15.65
CA ASN A 506 -4.46 -9.06 -16.68
C ASN A 506 -3.06 -8.69 -17.15
N TYR A 507 -2.12 -8.53 -16.22
CA TYR A 507 -0.75 -8.17 -16.54
C TYR A 507 -0.08 -9.16 -17.51
N LEU A 508 -0.28 -10.46 -17.29
CA LEU A 508 0.32 -11.52 -18.10
C LEU A 508 -0.46 -11.80 -19.38
N ASN A 509 -1.61 -11.16 -19.61
CA ASN A 509 -2.58 -11.58 -20.62
C ASN A 509 -2.89 -13.08 -20.49
N LEU A 510 -3.17 -13.53 -19.25
CA LEU A 510 -3.30 -14.95 -18.92
C LEU A 510 -4.32 -15.66 -19.82
N ARG A 511 -5.42 -14.99 -20.17
CA ARG A 511 -6.43 -15.48 -21.13
C ARG A 511 -5.79 -15.90 -22.45
N MET A 512 -5.00 -15.02 -23.06
CA MET A 512 -4.35 -15.31 -24.34
C MET A 512 -3.21 -16.32 -24.20
N ARG A 513 -2.46 -16.28 -23.09
CA ARG A 513 -1.41 -17.27 -22.79
C ARG A 513 -1.96 -18.68 -22.68
N LEU A 514 -3.03 -18.88 -21.92
CA LEU A 514 -3.66 -20.21 -21.77
C LEU A 514 -4.26 -20.70 -23.09
N ARG A 515 -4.83 -19.80 -23.90
CA ARG A 515 -5.31 -20.14 -25.25
C ARG A 515 -4.20 -20.53 -26.23
N HIS A 516 -2.95 -20.14 -25.99
CA HIS A 516 -1.83 -20.47 -26.88
C HIS A 516 -0.78 -21.38 -26.23
N HIS A 517 -1.03 -21.85 -25.01
CA HIS A 517 -0.06 -22.63 -24.25
C HIS A 517 0.24 -23.98 -24.94
N PRO A 518 1.52 -24.32 -25.24
CA PRO A 518 1.87 -25.48 -26.05
C PRO A 518 1.24 -26.80 -25.55
N ILE A 519 1.33 -27.05 -24.25
CA ILE A 519 0.79 -28.28 -23.64
C ILE A 519 -0.74 -28.29 -23.66
N LEU A 520 -1.41 -27.14 -23.48
CA LEU A 520 -2.88 -27.09 -23.53
C LEU A 520 -3.39 -27.22 -24.97
N LYS A 521 -2.59 -26.80 -25.97
CA LYS A 521 -2.92 -27.07 -27.37
C LYS A 521 -2.85 -28.56 -27.69
N MET A 522 -1.93 -29.29 -27.07
CA MET A 522 -1.79 -30.73 -27.23
C MET A 522 -2.89 -31.51 -26.50
N LEU A 523 -3.29 -31.07 -25.31
CA LEU A 523 -4.24 -31.81 -24.46
C LEU A 523 -5.73 -31.47 -24.71
N LEU A 524 -6.05 -30.25 -25.15
CA LEU A 524 -7.44 -29.76 -25.17
C LEU A 524 -7.85 -29.18 -26.54
N PRO A 525 -9.08 -29.48 -27.01
CA PRO A 525 -9.71 -28.79 -28.13
C PRO A 525 -9.81 -27.27 -27.91
N GLN A 526 -9.84 -26.51 -29.00
CA GLN A 526 -9.86 -25.04 -28.96
C GLN A 526 -11.01 -24.46 -28.12
N THR A 527 -12.19 -25.08 -28.18
CA THR A 527 -13.39 -24.66 -27.43
C THR A 527 -13.22 -24.83 -25.93
N LEU A 528 -12.78 -26.00 -25.47
CA LEU A 528 -12.52 -26.28 -24.05
C LEU A 528 -11.35 -25.46 -23.52
N ARG A 529 -10.29 -25.30 -24.32
CA ARG A 529 -9.16 -24.43 -23.98
C ARG A 529 -9.58 -22.97 -23.85
N GLY A 530 -10.48 -22.49 -24.71
CA GLY A 530 -11.09 -21.17 -24.64
C GLY A 530 -11.86 -20.98 -23.33
N LYS A 531 -12.79 -21.91 -23.03
CA LYS A 531 -13.56 -21.91 -21.78
C LYS A 531 -12.66 -21.95 -20.54
N LEU A 532 -11.62 -22.80 -20.53
CA LEU A 532 -10.66 -22.89 -19.44
C LEU A 532 -9.89 -21.58 -19.27
N ALA A 533 -9.41 -20.98 -20.36
CA ALA A 533 -8.70 -19.72 -20.32
C ALA A 533 -9.57 -18.57 -19.80
N ASP A 534 -10.84 -18.53 -20.20
CA ASP A 534 -11.80 -17.51 -19.75
C ASP A 534 -12.16 -17.71 -18.27
N TYR A 535 -12.39 -18.97 -17.86
CA TYR A 535 -12.64 -19.30 -16.45
C TYR A 535 -11.48 -18.92 -15.54
N TRP A 536 -10.26 -19.32 -15.89
CA TRP A 536 -9.07 -18.95 -15.13
C TRP A 536 -8.91 -17.43 -15.13
N HIS A 537 -9.07 -16.76 -16.27
CA HIS A 537 -8.90 -15.32 -16.31
C HIS A 537 -9.87 -14.56 -15.40
N ASN A 538 -11.14 -14.97 -15.39
CA ASN A 538 -12.17 -14.31 -14.60
C ASN A 538 -12.12 -14.68 -13.10
N ASN A 539 -11.45 -15.78 -12.73
CA ASN A 539 -11.49 -16.31 -11.36
C ASN A 539 -10.11 -16.50 -10.70
N TYR A 540 -9.01 -16.11 -11.36
CA TYR A 540 -7.66 -16.45 -10.90
C TYR A 540 -7.36 -15.92 -9.50
N GLY A 541 -7.68 -14.65 -9.23
CA GLY A 541 -7.47 -14.07 -7.91
C GLY A 541 -8.31 -14.77 -6.85
N THR A 542 -9.59 -15.03 -7.13
CA THR A 542 -10.46 -15.69 -6.14
C THR A 542 -9.97 -17.11 -5.82
N LEU A 543 -9.53 -17.88 -6.82
CA LEU A 543 -8.94 -19.20 -6.67
C LEU A 543 -7.65 -19.15 -5.84
N MET A 544 -6.70 -18.30 -6.22
CA MET A 544 -5.43 -18.17 -5.49
C MET A 544 -5.63 -17.61 -4.08
N GLY A 545 -6.56 -16.68 -3.90
CA GLY A 545 -6.93 -16.16 -2.60
C GLY A 545 -7.48 -17.24 -1.67
N ASN A 546 -8.34 -18.14 -2.17
CA ASN A 546 -8.85 -19.29 -1.41
C ASN A 546 -7.75 -20.31 -1.10
N LEU A 547 -6.90 -20.63 -2.07
CA LEU A 547 -5.76 -21.52 -1.90
C LEU A 547 -4.80 -21.00 -0.82
N CYS A 548 -4.35 -19.76 -0.97
CA CYS A 548 -3.45 -19.12 -0.02
C CYS A 548 -4.10 -18.94 1.35
N PHE A 549 -5.40 -18.65 1.43
CA PHE A 549 -6.10 -18.59 2.71
C PHE A 549 -6.02 -19.92 3.46
N GLY A 550 -6.35 -21.04 2.80
CA GLY A 550 -6.24 -22.36 3.42
C GLY A 550 -4.81 -22.73 3.82
N MET A 551 -3.83 -22.40 2.98
CA MET A 551 -2.40 -22.57 3.30
C MET A 551 -2.00 -21.77 4.54
N LEU A 552 -2.41 -20.51 4.65
CA LEU A 552 -2.14 -19.66 5.81
C LEU A 552 -2.77 -20.25 7.08
N LEU A 553 -4.02 -20.75 7.01
CA LEU A 553 -4.66 -21.39 8.16
C LEU A 553 -3.92 -22.65 8.61
N GLY A 554 -3.43 -23.49 7.68
CA GLY A 554 -2.70 -24.72 8.01
C GLY A 554 -1.27 -24.50 8.48
N MET A 555 -0.55 -23.57 7.88
CA MET A 555 0.87 -23.32 8.16
C MET A 555 1.13 -22.47 9.42
N THR A 556 0.13 -21.75 9.93
CA THR A 556 0.34 -20.86 11.08
C THR A 556 0.76 -21.62 12.34
N GLY A 557 0.27 -22.84 12.55
CA GLY A 557 0.71 -23.69 13.67
C GLY A 557 2.22 -23.97 13.59
N PHE A 558 2.72 -24.33 12.41
CA PHE A 558 4.16 -24.48 12.16
C PHE A 558 4.97 -23.22 12.46
N ILE A 559 4.49 -22.05 12.04
CA ILE A 559 5.18 -20.77 12.32
C ILE A 559 5.25 -20.51 13.83
N GLY A 560 4.19 -20.81 14.58
CA GLY A 560 4.19 -20.73 16.04
C GLY A 560 5.25 -21.63 16.67
N HIS A 561 5.23 -22.91 16.30
CA HIS A 561 6.21 -23.89 16.79
C HIS A 561 7.65 -23.54 16.42
N ALA A 562 7.90 -23.03 15.21
CA ALA A 562 9.25 -22.65 14.77
C ALA A 562 9.80 -21.41 15.50
N LEU A 563 8.93 -20.59 16.08
CA LEU A 563 9.28 -19.36 16.82
C LEU A 563 9.16 -19.54 18.34
N ASP A 564 8.85 -20.75 18.83
CA ASP A 564 8.49 -21.03 20.23
C ASP A 564 7.38 -20.10 20.77
N LEU A 565 6.46 -19.71 19.91
CA LEU A 565 5.30 -18.89 20.25
C LEU A 565 4.03 -19.75 20.21
N PRO A 566 3.08 -19.55 21.13
CA PRO A 566 1.80 -20.26 21.13
C PRO A 566 0.88 -19.69 20.04
N PHE A 567 1.26 -19.77 18.76
CA PHE A 567 0.39 -19.38 17.66
C PHE A 567 -0.45 -20.55 17.19
N ASP A 568 -1.76 -20.36 17.24
CA ASP A 568 -2.75 -21.25 16.66
C ASP A 568 -3.84 -20.40 15.98
N ILE A 569 -4.76 -21.06 15.28
CA ILE A 569 -5.82 -20.43 14.52
C ILE A 569 -7.17 -21.04 14.89
N ARG A 570 -8.16 -20.15 15.00
CA ARG A 570 -9.55 -20.53 15.24
C ARG A 570 -10.44 -19.89 14.18
N HIS A 571 -11.10 -20.73 13.41
CA HIS A 571 -11.98 -20.31 12.33
C HIS A 571 -13.33 -20.97 12.51
N VAL A 572 -14.40 -20.16 12.51
CA VAL A 572 -15.76 -20.59 12.84
C VAL A 572 -16.15 -21.90 12.17
N ALA A 573 -15.97 -22.02 10.86
CA ALA A 573 -16.46 -23.17 10.11
C ALA A 573 -15.76 -24.50 10.48
N PHE A 574 -14.45 -24.48 10.73
CA PHE A 574 -13.73 -25.67 11.19
C PHE A 574 -14.02 -25.98 12.66
N SER A 575 -14.12 -24.94 13.49
CA SER A 575 -14.51 -25.08 14.89
C SER A 575 -15.91 -25.69 15.01
N SER A 576 -16.85 -25.34 14.11
CA SER A 576 -18.18 -25.98 14.02
C SER A 576 -18.09 -27.48 13.76
N ALA A 577 -17.35 -27.89 12.72
CA ALA A 577 -17.18 -29.31 12.41
C ALA A 577 -16.53 -30.07 13.57
N ASN A 578 -15.48 -29.52 14.18
CA ASN A 578 -14.77 -30.13 15.31
C ASN A 578 -15.67 -30.31 16.54
N VAL A 579 -16.52 -29.33 16.85
CA VAL A 579 -17.52 -29.45 17.92
C VAL A 579 -18.54 -30.54 17.59
N GLY A 580 -18.97 -30.67 16.32
CA GLY A 580 -19.83 -31.77 15.89
C GLY A 580 -19.20 -33.16 16.09
N TYR A 581 -17.93 -33.32 15.73
CA TYR A 581 -17.18 -34.57 15.99
C TYR A 581 -17.01 -34.87 17.48
N ALA A 582 -16.68 -33.85 18.27
CA ALA A 582 -16.51 -33.98 19.72
C ALA A 582 -17.83 -34.28 20.44
N ALA A 583 -18.95 -33.75 19.94
CA ALA A 583 -20.26 -33.93 20.56
C ALA A 583 -20.70 -35.40 20.59
N VAL A 584 -20.52 -36.09 19.47
CA VAL A 584 -20.86 -37.51 19.35
C VAL A 584 -19.79 -38.38 19.99
N SER A 585 -18.51 -38.17 19.66
CA SER A 585 -17.42 -39.04 20.14
C SER A 585 -17.22 -38.98 21.67
N GLY A 586 -17.53 -37.84 22.28
CA GLY A 586 -17.42 -37.60 23.71
C GLY A 586 -18.72 -37.79 24.49
N SER A 587 -19.85 -38.04 23.81
CA SER A 587 -21.20 -38.04 24.40
C SER A 587 -21.42 -36.85 25.33
N ILE A 588 -21.03 -35.66 24.87
CA ILE A 588 -21.04 -34.46 25.72
C ILE A 588 -22.49 -34.06 26.03
N GLY A 589 -22.75 -33.64 27.28
CA GLY A 589 -24.08 -33.21 27.69
C GLY A 589 -24.60 -32.03 26.86
N ILE A 590 -25.93 -31.95 26.68
CA ILE A 590 -26.58 -30.92 25.84
C ILE A 590 -26.17 -29.48 26.21
N LEU A 591 -25.95 -29.20 27.51
CA LEU A 591 -25.50 -27.89 27.97
C LEU A 591 -24.09 -27.56 27.46
N VAL A 592 -23.15 -28.52 27.52
CA VAL A 592 -21.78 -28.35 27.03
C VAL A 592 -21.77 -28.20 25.51
N PHE A 593 -22.62 -28.93 24.81
CA PHE A 593 -22.80 -28.77 23.37
C PHE A 593 -23.30 -27.37 23.00
N LEU A 594 -24.40 -26.91 23.60
CA LEU A 594 -24.95 -25.57 23.34
C LEU A 594 -23.95 -24.46 23.69
N GLN A 595 -23.22 -24.61 24.81
CA GLN A 595 -22.14 -23.71 25.19
C GLN A 595 -21.01 -23.70 24.14
N SER A 596 -20.62 -24.87 23.63
CA SER A 596 -19.59 -24.98 22.59
C SER A 596 -20.04 -24.34 21.28
N VAL A 597 -21.31 -24.50 20.88
CA VAL A 597 -21.89 -23.82 19.73
C VAL A 597 -21.86 -22.31 19.92
N PHE A 598 -22.23 -21.81 21.10
CA PHE A 598 -22.14 -20.37 21.42
C PHE A 598 -20.70 -19.85 21.31
N PHE A 599 -19.71 -20.61 21.80
CA PHE A 599 -18.31 -20.26 21.68
C PHE A 599 -17.82 -20.24 20.23
N VAL A 600 -18.26 -21.18 19.41
CA VAL A 600 -17.99 -21.19 17.96
C VAL A 600 -18.56 -19.94 17.29
N LEU A 601 -19.77 -19.51 17.65
CA LEU A 601 -20.35 -18.27 17.13
C LEU A 601 -19.53 -17.03 17.54
N LEU A 602 -18.97 -17.01 18.76
CA LEU A 602 -18.08 -15.93 19.20
C LEU A 602 -16.77 -15.89 18.40
N ILE A 603 -16.18 -17.06 18.08
CA ILE A 603 -15.04 -17.16 17.15
C ILE A 603 -15.41 -16.54 15.79
N GLY A 604 -16.58 -16.88 15.26
CA GLY A 604 -17.09 -16.31 14.02
C GLY A 604 -17.25 -14.80 14.08
N MET A 605 -17.85 -14.27 15.15
CA MET A 605 -17.97 -12.83 15.35
C MET A 605 -16.60 -12.14 15.30
N VAL A 606 -15.59 -12.67 15.99
CA VAL A 606 -14.23 -12.11 15.95
C VAL A 606 -13.61 -12.21 14.56
N ASN A 607 -13.74 -13.36 13.87
CA ASN A 607 -13.25 -13.52 12.49
C ASN A 607 -13.82 -12.42 11.57
N LEU A 608 -15.14 -12.19 11.62
CA LEU A 608 -15.85 -11.22 10.80
C LEU A 608 -15.46 -9.78 11.16
N VAL A 609 -15.50 -9.40 12.44
CA VAL A 609 -15.23 -8.04 12.92
C VAL A 609 -13.81 -7.61 12.60
N VAL A 610 -12.82 -8.47 12.88
CA VAL A 610 -11.41 -8.15 12.62
C VAL A 610 -11.15 -7.99 11.12
N SER A 611 -11.63 -8.93 10.30
CA SER A 611 -11.45 -8.88 8.85
C SER A 611 -12.13 -7.66 8.23
N PHE A 612 -13.39 -7.39 8.61
CA PHE A 612 -14.14 -6.22 8.13
C PHE A 612 -13.47 -4.90 8.52
N SER A 613 -13.07 -4.76 9.79
CA SER A 613 -12.49 -3.51 10.32
C SER A 613 -11.17 -3.16 9.65
N ILE A 614 -10.26 -4.14 9.48
CA ILE A 614 -8.98 -3.90 8.83
C ILE A 614 -9.19 -3.57 7.35
N THR A 615 -10.05 -4.33 6.66
CA THR A 615 -10.32 -4.10 5.23
C THR A 615 -10.92 -2.72 5.00
N LEU A 616 -11.91 -2.34 5.82
CA LEU A 616 -12.56 -1.04 5.71
C LEU A 616 -11.60 0.10 6.02
N TRP A 617 -10.77 -0.03 7.07
CA TRP A 617 -9.77 0.97 7.41
C TRP A 617 -8.79 1.22 6.25
N VAL A 618 -8.30 0.15 5.61
CA VAL A 618 -7.44 0.25 4.42
C VAL A 618 -8.20 0.86 3.24
N ALA A 619 -9.43 0.44 2.98
CA ALA A 619 -10.23 0.93 1.86
C ALA A 619 -10.60 2.42 1.99
N LEU A 620 -10.98 2.90 3.17
CA LEU A 620 -11.24 4.33 3.39
C LEU A 620 -9.97 5.16 3.22
N ARG A 621 -8.84 4.64 3.72
CA ARG A 621 -7.55 5.31 3.61
C ARG A 621 -7.06 5.41 2.17
N SER A 622 -7.41 4.44 1.33
CA SER A 622 -7.06 4.45 -0.10
C SER A 622 -7.75 5.55 -0.88
N ARG A 623 -9.02 5.80 -0.53
CA ARG A 623 -9.91 6.76 -1.19
C ARG A 623 -9.78 8.17 -0.59
N GLU A 624 -8.86 8.37 0.36
CA GLU A 624 -8.70 9.60 1.16
C GLU A 624 -9.98 10.09 1.85
N THR A 625 -10.96 9.19 1.99
CA THR A 625 -12.24 9.45 2.64
C THR A 625 -12.16 9.16 4.14
N LYS A 626 -13.03 9.80 4.90
CA LYS A 626 -13.23 9.53 6.33
C LYS A 626 -14.72 9.49 6.61
N ILE A 627 -15.08 8.63 7.56
CA ILE A 627 -16.43 8.61 8.11
C ILE A 627 -16.44 9.49 9.34
N ASP A 628 -17.03 10.68 9.23
CA ASP A 628 -17.07 11.68 10.29
C ASP A 628 -18.15 11.37 11.38
N GLY A 629 -18.88 10.25 11.25
CA GLY A 629 -20.05 9.94 12.09
C GLY A 629 -20.32 8.44 12.31
N TRP A 630 -19.29 7.66 12.67
CA TRP A 630 -19.40 6.21 12.91
C TRP A 630 -20.53 5.82 13.87
N TRP A 631 -20.64 6.53 14.99
CA TRP A 631 -21.69 6.31 15.98
C TRP A 631 -23.09 6.60 15.44
N GLN A 632 -23.22 7.53 14.50
CA GLN A 632 -24.51 7.88 13.90
C GLN A 632 -24.97 6.77 12.94
N ILE A 633 -24.06 6.21 12.13
CA ILE A 633 -24.36 5.05 11.26
C ILE A 633 -24.80 3.85 12.12
N ILE A 634 -24.05 3.53 13.18
CA ILE A 634 -24.41 2.43 14.09
C ILE A 634 -25.75 2.71 14.77
N ARG A 635 -26.00 3.95 15.21
CA ARG A 635 -27.28 4.34 15.82
C ARG A 635 -28.45 4.19 14.84
N TYR A 636 -28.30 4.63 13.59
CA TYR A 636 -29.35 4.47 12.58
C TYR A 636 -29.58 2.99 12.24
N ALA A 637 -28.52 2.19 12.11
CA ALA A 637 -28.64 0.74 11.91
C ALA A 637 -29.36 0.08 13.09
N TRP A 638 -29.01 0.45 14.32
CA TRP A 638 -29.69 -0.04 15.52
C TRP A 638 -31.16 0.38 15.59
N LEU A 639 -31.48 1.62 15.24
CA LEU A 639 -32.86 2.11 15.19
C LEU A 639 -33.69 1.34 14.15
N GLN A 640 -33.14 1.09 12.96
CA GLN A 640 -33.78 0.27 11.92
C GLN A 640 -34.03 -1.17 12.43
N VAL A 641 -33.03 -1.79 13.05
CA VAL A 641 -33.17 -3.13 13.64
C VAL A 641 -34.18 -3.15 14.78
N LYS A 642 -34.21 -2.12 15.63
CA LYS A 642 -35.19 -2.03 16.73
C LYS A 642 -36.62 -1.83 16.21
N GLN A 643 -36.81 -1.02 15.16
CA GLN A 643 -38.11 -0.77 14.54
C GLN A 643 -38.64 -2.01 13.80
N ASN A 644 -37.75 -2.77 13.16
CA ASN A 644 -38.13 -4.00 12.48
C ASN A 644 -37.07 -5.10 12.71
N PRO A 645 -37.13 -5.85 13.83
CA PRO A 645 -36.12 -6.86 14.16
C PRO A 645 -36.07 -8.00 13.14
N ARG A 646 -37.18 -8.25 12.43
CA ARG A 646 -37.22 -9.23 11.33
C ARG A 646 -36.34 -8.82 10.16
N SER A 647 -36.10 -7.52 9.95
CA SER A 647 -35.23 -7.02 8.87
C SER A 647 -33.76 -7.42 9.00
N LEU A 648 -33.31 -7.80 10.20
CA LEU A 648 -31.95 -8.31 10.43
C LEU A 648 -31.78 -9.75 9.93
N PHE A 649 -32.86 -10.54 9.95
CA PHE A 649 -32.83 -11.97 9.63
C PHE A 649 -33.46 -12.30 8.28
N LEU A 650 -34.46 -11.53 7.84
CA LEU A 650 -35.18 -11.75 6.60
C LEU A 650 -35.30 -10.42 5.83
N PRO A 651 -34.99 -10.39 4.53
CA PRO A 651 -35.21 -9.20 3.73
C PRO A 651 -36.72 -8.89 3.60
N PRO A 652 -37.08 -7.61 3.41
CA PRO A 652 -38.47 -7.21 3.16
C PRO A 652 -39.04 -7.91 1.92
N GLN A 653 -40.36 -8.10 1.87
CA GLN A 653 -41.02 -8.58 0.65
C GLN A 653 -40.84 -7.53 -0.43
N GLU A 654 -40.49 -7.95 -1.65
CA GLU A 654 -40.53 -7.07 -2.82
C GLU A 654 -41.97 -6.56 -2.96
N ASN A 655 -42.17 -5.25 -2.76
CA ASN A 655 -43.40 -4.62 -3.21
C ASN A 655 -43.39 -4.67 -4.73
N THR A 656 -44.19 -5.55 -5.30
CA THR A 656 -44.49 -5.58 -6.74
C THR A 656 -45.41 -4.41 -7.08
N GLU A 657 -44.95 -3.18 -6.89
CA GLU A 657 -45.69 -1.98 -7.31
C GLU A 657 -44.74 -0.98 -7.94
N THR A 658 -44.59 -1.13 -9.25
CA THR A 658 -44.50 -0.04 -10.23
C THR A 658 -44.69 -0.67 -11.60
N THR A 659 -45.93 -1.04 -11.92
CA THR A 659 -46.36 -1.11 -13.31
C THR A 659 -46.14 0.28 -13.90
N PRO A 660 -45.35 0.47 -14.97
CA PRO A 660 -45.35 1.74 -15.67
C PRO A 660 -46.77 1.98 -16.15
N ALA A 661 -47.34 3.15 -15.82
CA ALA A 661 -48.60 3.58 -16.36
C ALA A 661 -48.54 3.42 -17.89
N ALA A 662 -49.47 2.64 -18.44
CA ALA A 662 -49.69 2.60 -19.87
C ALA A 662 -49.97 4.03 -20.34
N GLU A 663 -49.14 4.55 -21.23
CA GLU A 663 -49.48 5.68 -22.08
C GLU A 663 -50.76 5.28 -22.82
N GLY A 664 -51.87 5.90 -22.42
CA GLY A 664 -53.12 5.80 -23.16
C GLY A 664 -52.97 6.59 -24.45
N ASP A 665 -53.07 5.88 -25.56
CA ASP A 665 -53.45 6.44 -26.85
C ASP A 665 -54.75 7.24 -26.68
N ALA A 666 -54.70 8.53 -27.01
CA ALA A 666 -55.87 9.33 -27.30
C ALA A 666 -55.57 10.21 -28.51
N GLU A 667 -55.72 9.61 -29.68
CA GLU A 667 -55.95 10.30 -30.94
C GLU A 667 -57.44 10.69 -31.01
N LYS A 668 -57.76 11.95 -30.69
CA LYS A 668 -58.80 12.83 -31.29
C LYS A 668 -59.16 14.00 -30.38
#